data_AF-A0A9E3I7R6-F1
#
_entry.id   AF-A0A9E3I7R6-F1
#
_cell.length_a   1.000
_cell.length_b   1.000
_cell.length_c   1.000
_cell.angle_alpha   90.00
_cell.angle_beta   90.00
_cell.angle_gamma   90.00
#
_symmetry.space_group_name_H-M   'P 1'
#
loop_
_entity.id
_entity.type
_entity.pdbx_description
1 polymer ?
#
loop_
_entity_poly.entity_id
_entity_poly.type
_entity_poly.pdbx_seq_one_letter_code
_entity_poly.pdbx_strand_id
1 'polypeptide(L)'
;MQAKIKRFVIVLSCLWLFIALKPVGLYAQKGIYVSPDGDDGASGTSVAKAFATLQRARDAIGELKKAEALLEGGVTVWIRFGQYYVGRGFELTSEDSGTSESPIVYRAMPGEQVRIIGGRELNGWQKVQDKAVLDRLDPAAHGKVYQTDLRAQGIDDFGQLRSRGFGRGTSPAALELFFLDKPMSIARWPNDSFLKIAGFTDAKDDGHGRKLGELSGGFKYQGDRPNRWKDTSDIWVHGYWAYDWANSYEHIASIDLKKRLIKTSPPHGNYGFRTGGRFYFLNILEELDEPGEWYLDRKSGILYFWPPAPIEQGRTMVSIVEGPMVHLNNTSYVTIRGLEIECARGTGVRVSGGSSNNIINCTLRNLGNYGITVNGGKGHSVVGCEIYQTGDGGISLRGGDRKTLAPADHLAYNNHIHHIARWSRCYVPAVSISGVGIRVSNNLIHDHPHCAILFGGNDHLIELNEIHHVCLETGDVGAIYTGRDYTFRGNILRHNFIHHTGGVGMGSMGIYMDDCVSGTQIYGNVLWKLHRAVFLGGGRDFKVENNIFIDCDPAIDIDGRGLSKSPVWNNMVYKTMKQRLERMNWKQPPYSTRYPELADLKKYYDKDDGLPPGNILVARNICVGEKWLTIRWGATKEMVTVQDNFVEGDPHFVDAASGDFRLKDDSPAFKLGFKKIPFEQIGLVKKTTRSEETNPGIVAEGKKENSFYVGFSSVDITPKKPVVVIGQMHKRIARTTLDPLTATVLALETRGGESNKEQAIMVSCDVIFIRKQIQQRIRDLVKAQIPDFDVSKLFLNATHTHTAPGFIDNAFKGLYDVSKDKGVMKASEYGKFFVERLAEAVAQAWQNRKPAGMSWALGHAVVGMNRRAHYFDGKSVMYGNTNAENFSNIEGSEDHAVEMLFFWRPEEKLTGIVINIACTSQETENLSEISADFWHDVREEIRKRYSKDLFIFPQCAPAGDLSPHLLYRKKADEIMLKRRGISRRQEIARCIANAVDDVFGLARADIKWKLPFKHKVVSLDLPENEPAVLPFYETDPIKPIEFHVIRLGDVAIATNPFELYIDYGIRIKARSKAVLTLLVQLSCQTNGYLPTEKAIKGGGYSADKFVVGSQGGQILVNETVRTINELW
;
A
#
# COMPACT_ATOMS: atom_id res chain seq x y z
N MET A 1 -35.23 62.63 -56.30
CA MET A 1 -35.59 62.97 -54.90
C MET A 1 -36.24 61.74 -54.29
N GLN A 2 -35.88 61.21 -53.13
CA GLN A 2 -34.80 61.46 -52.18
C GLN A 2 -34.87 60.27 -51.19
N ALA A 3 -33.71 59.83 -50.70
CA ALA A 3 -33.52 58.95 -49.52
C ALA A 3 -33.86 57.44 -49.67
N LYS A 4 -32.88 56.61 -50.06
CA LYS A 4 -31.86 56.03 -49.15
C LYS A 4 -31.19 54.81 -49.79
N ILE A 5 -29.97 55.07 -50.23
CA ILE A 5 -28.87 54.11 -50.40
C ILE A 5 -28.56 53.48 -49.04
N LYS A 6 -28.64 52.15 -48.93
CA LYS A 6 -27.66 51.29 -48.23
C LYS A 6 -28.02 49.81 -48.35
N ARG A 7 -27.01 49.03 -48.76
CA ARG A 7 -26.85 47.56 -48.73
C ARG A 7 -27.44 46.77 -49.90
N PHE A 8 -26.67 46.75 -50.99
CA PHE A 8 -26.81 45.82 -52.11
C PHE A 8 -25.42 45.25 -52.48
N VAL A 9 -24.74 44.53 -51.56
CA VAL A 9 -23.48 43.78 -51.88
C VAL A 9 -23.26 42.49 -51.04
N ILE A 10 -24.23 41.95 -50.28
CA ILE A 10 -23.96 40.72 -49.47
C ILE A 10 -25.11 39.72 -49.60
N VAL A 11 -25.24 39.04 -50.75
CA VAL A 11 -26.10 37.84 -50.88
C VAL A 11 -25.47 36.73 -51.74
N LEU A 12 -24.31 36.92 -52.38
CA LEU A 12 -23.73 35.93 -53.31
C LEU A 12 -22.37 35.34 -52.88
N SER A 13 -22.10 35.24 -51.57
CA SER A 13 -20.88 34.62 -51.03
C SER A 13 -21.12 33.52 -49.99
N CYS A 14 -22.37 33.12 -49.72
CA CYS A 14 -22.69 32.18 -48.63
C CYS A 14 -23.04 30.75 -49.06
N LEU A 15 -22.88 30.37 -50.34
CA LEU A 15 -23.28 29.04 -50.83
C LEU A 15 -22.14 28.14 -51.34
N TRP A 16 -20.87 28.50 -51.07
CA TRP A 16 -19.68 27.71 -51.43
C TRP A 16 -18.68 27.55 -50.25
N LEU A 17 -19.20 27.46 -49.02
CA LEU A 17 -18.37 27.20 -47.82
C LEU A 17 -19.02 26.18 -46.86
N PHE A 18 -19.71 25.17 -47.39
CA PHE A 18 -20.29 24.08 -46.61
C PHE A 18 -19.89 22.67 -47.07
N ILE A 19 -18.71 22.56 -47.71
CA ILE A 19 -18.05 21.27 -47.96
C ILE A 19 -16.58 21.43 -47.61
N ALA A 20 -16.24 21.17 -46.34
CA ALA A 20 -14.93 20.78 -45.80
C ALA A 20 -14.72 21.25 -44.35
N LEU A 21 -15.70 21.04 -43.47
CA LEU A 21 -15.44 20.93 -42.03
C LEU A 21 -16.24 19.74 -41.55
N LYS A 22 -15.59 18.56 -41.50
CA LYS A 22 -16.12 17.45 -40.71
C LYS A 22 -16.24 17.97 -39.28
N PRO A 23 -17.44 18.02 -38.66
CA PRO A 23 -17.51 18.19 -37.23
C PRO A 23 -16.90 16.93 -36.64
N VAL A 24 -15.70 17.03 -36.08
CA VAL A 24 -15.25 16.06 -35.09
C VAL A 24 -16.21 16.26 -33.93
N GLY A 25 -17.28 15.46 -33.89
CA GLY A 25 -18.09 15.35 -32.69
C GLY A 25 -17.19 14.77 -31.59
N LEU A 26 -16.56 15.63 -30.81
CA LEU A 26 -15.88 15.24 -29.59
C LEU A 26 -16.97 14.84 -28.59
N TYR A 27 -17.38 13.58 -28.66
CA TYR A 27 -18.09 12.93 -27.58
C TYR A 27 -17.16 12.84 -26.37
N ALA A 28 -17.69 13.11 -25.18
CA ALA A 28 -16.99 12.87 -23.93
C ALA A 28 -16.54 11.40 -23.86
N GLN A 29 -15.23 11.16 -23.79
CA GLN A 29 -14.65 9.85 -24.05
C GLN A 29 -13.92 9.29 -22.83
N LYS A 30 -14.36 8.12 -22.35
CA LYS A 30 -13.71 7.41 -21.22
C LYS A 30 -12.40 6.72 -21.60
N GLY A 31 -12.15 6.47 -22.90
CA GLY A 31 -10.99 5.70 -23.36
C GLY A 31 -10.46 6.13 -24.72
N ILE A 32 -9.15 6.32 -24.81
CA ILE A 32 -8.39 6.57 -26.04
C ILE A 32 -7.58 5.30 -26.35
N TYR A 33 -7.50 4.91 -27.62
CA TYR A 33 -6.81 3.68 -28.03
C TYR A 33 -5.57 3.99 -28.85
N VAL A 34 -4.47 3.27 -28.58
CA VAL A 34 -3.20 3.35 -29.30
C VAL A 34 -2.79 1.95 -29.77
N SER A 35 -2.34 1.80 -31.01
CA SER A 35 -1.94 0.53 -31.64
C SER A 35 -0.74 0.74 -32.56
N PRO A 36 0.20 -0.21 -32.71
CA PRO A 36 1.31 -0.06 -33.66
C PRO A 36 0.82 0.08 -35.11
N ASP A 37 -0.28 -0.58 -35.45
CA ASP A 37 -0.96 -0.50 -36.75
C ASP A 37 -2.00 0.63 -36.83
N GLY A 38 -2.00 1.55 -35.85
CA GLY A 38 -2.91 2.68 -35.78
C GLY A 38 -2.59 3.77 -36.82
N ASP A 39 -3.41 4.82 -36.82
CA ASP A 39 -3.23 6.00 -37.67
C ASP A 39 -3.45 7.26 -36.82
N ASP A 40 -2.46 8.16 -36.76
CA ASP A 40 -2.57 9.41 -36.00
C ASP A 40 -3.56 10.42 -36.61
N GLY A 41 -4.02 10.18 -37.85
CA GLY A 41 -5.16 10.85 -38.47
C GLY A 41 -6.53 10.27 -38.09
N ALA A 42 -6.59 9.14 -37.37
CA ALA A 42 -7.83 8.53 -36.88
C ALA A 42 -8.42 9.31 -35.69
N SER A 43 -9.52 8.81 -35.11
CA SER A 43 -10.20 9.45 -33.99
C SER A 43 -9.70 9.02 -32.60
N GLY A 44 -8.97 7.92 -32.49
CA GLY A 44 -8.55 7.33 -31.21
C GLY A 44 -9.70 6.70 -30.42
N THR A 45 -10.92 6.64 -30.97
CA THR A 45 -12.15 6.38 -30.19
C THR A 45 -12.47 4.90 -29.95
N SER A 46 -11.79 4.01 -30.67
CA SER A 46 -11.94 2.55 -30.58
C SER A 46 -10.66 1.90 -31.08
N VAL A 47 -10.49 0.59 -30.85
CA VAL A 47 -9.37 -0.18 -31.38
C VAL A 47 -9.22 -0.02 -32.90
N ALA A 48 -10.32 -0.10 -33.66
CA ALA A 48 -10.30 0.00 -35.12
C ALA A 48 -9.95 1.41 -35.65
N LYS A 49 -9.94 2.41 -34.76
CA LYS A 49 -9.60 3.80 -35.03
C LYS A 49 -8.52 4.29 -34.07
N ALA A 50 -7.64 3.40 -33.61
CA ALA A 50 -6.59 3.72 -32.67
C ALA A 50 -5.55 4.67 -33.29
N PHE A 51 -4.96 5.52 -32.46
CA PHE A 51 -3.79 6.30 -32.83
C PHE A 51 -2.57 5.39 -33.00
N ALA A 52 -1.60 5.82 -33.80
CA ALA A 52 -0.32 5.14 -33.95
C ALA A 52 0.61 5.44 -32.75
N THR A 53 0.52 6.65 -32.18
CA THR A 53 1.50 7.14 -31.20
C THR A 53 0.92 7.55 -29.85
N LEU A 54 1.75 7.46 -28.80
CA LEU A 54 1.43 7.97 -27.46
C LEU A 54 1.32 9.51 -27.45
N GLN A 55 2.11 10.19 -28.28
CA GLN A 55 2.10 11.64 -28.44
C GLN A 55 0.74 12.10 -28.96
N ARG A 56 0.20 11.44 -29.99
CA ARG A 56 -1.13 11.79 -30.49
C ARG A 56 -2.22 11.58 -29.44
N ALA A 57 -2.13 10.50 -28.65
CA ALA A 57 -3.05 10.26 -27.53
C ALA A 57 -2.98 11.35 -26.45
N ARG A 58 -1.77 11.79 -26.08
CA ARG A 58 -1.58 12.95 -25.18
C ARG A 58 -2.23 14.20 -25.76
N ASP A 59 -1.97 14.50 -27.03
CA ASP A 59 -2.50 15.70 -27.68
C ASP A 59 -4.03 15.68 -27.73
N ALA A 60 -4.64 14.50 -27.96
CA ALA A 60 -6.09 14.31 -27.90
C ALA A 60 -6.65 14.54 -26.49
N ILE A 61 -5.93 14.12 -25.45
CA ILE A 61 -6.30 14.47 -24.06
C ILE A 61 -6.25 15.99 -23.88
N GLY A 62 -5.22 16.67 -24.38
CA GLY A 62 -5.11 18.12 -24.36
C GLY A 62 -6.29 18.83 -25.06
N GLU A 63 -6.72 18.31 -26.20
CA GLU A 63 -7.93 18.76 -26.92
C GLU A 63 -9.20 18.60 -26.07
N LEU A 64 -9.36 17.43 -25.41
CA LEU A 64 -10.47 17.19 -24.48
C LEU A 64 -10.46 18.16 -23.29
N LYS A 65 -9.27 18.50 -22.74
CA LYS A 65 -9.17 19.46 -21.64
C LYS A 65 -9.60 20.86 -22.07
N LYS A 66 -9.11 21.32 -23.23
CA LYS A 66 -9.46 22.64 -23.78
C LYS A 66 -10.94 22.79 -24.09
N ALA A 67 -11.60 21.68 -24.42
CA ALA A 67 -13.03 21.62 -24.67
C ALA A 67 -13.89 21.35 -23.41
N GLU A 68 -13.28 21.29 -22.21
CA GLU A 68 -13.97 20.93 -20.96
C GLU A 68 -14.71 19.57 -21.04
N ALA A 69 -14.20 18.65 -21.87
CA ALA A 69 -14.82 17.37 -22.18
C ALA A 69 -14.20 16.19 -21.40
N LEU A 70 -13.34 16.47 -20.42
CA LEU A 70 -12.82 15.47 -19.48
C LEU A 70 -13.94 15.00 -18.55
N LEU A 71 -14.25 13.70 -18.60
CA LEU A 71 -15.27 13.10 -17.75
C LEU A 71 -14.79 12.91 -16.29
N GLU A 72 -15.75 12.84 -15.39
CA GLU A 72 -15.54 12.31 -14.05
C GLU A 72 -15.07 10.84 -14.14
N GLY A 73 -14.00 10.50 -13.42
CA GLY A 73 -13.27 9.23 -13.55
C GLY A 73 -12.08 9.29 -14.52
N GLY A 74 -11.91 10.38 -15.26
CA GLY A 74 -10.72 10.66 -16.05
C GLY A 74 -10.68 9.96 -17.40
N VAL A 75 -9.48 9.86 -17.97
CA VAL A 75 -9.25 9.26 -19.29
C VAL A 75 -8.22 8.16 -19.19
N THR A 76 -8.56 7.00 -19.76
CA THR A 76 -7.61 5.88 -19.92
C THR A 76 -7.14 5.80 -21.37
N VAL A 77 -5.83 5.84 -21.58
CA VAL A 77 -5.16 5.48 -22.83
C VAL A 77 -4.87 3.98 -22.80
N TRP A 78 -5.62 3.22 -23.60
CA TRP A 78 -5.49 1.79 -23.79
C TRP A 78 -4.51 1.51 -24.93
N ILE A 79 -3.37 0.94 -24.58
CA ILE A 79 -2.28 0.67 -25.51
C ILE A 79 -2.33 -0.82 -25.87
N ARG A 80 -2.43 -1.13 -27.16
CA ARG A 80 -2.52 -2.50 -27.68
C ARG A 80 -1.16 -3.19 -27.69
N PHE A 81 -1.20 -4.52 -27.73
CA PHE A 81 -0.08 -5.40 -27.93
C PHE A 81 0.85 -4.89 -29.04
N GLY A 82 2.14 -4.89 -28.76
CA GLY A 82 3.16 -4.64 -29.77
C GLY A 82 4.32 -3.77 -29.29
N GLN A 83 5.09 -3.31 -30.26
CA GLN A 83 6.35 -2.60 -30.06
C GLN A 83 6.19 -1.13 -30.47
N TYR A 84 6.54 -0.23 -29.56
CA TYR A 84 6.45 1.21 -29.74
C TYR A 84 7.83 1.82 -29.58
N TYR A 85 8.44 2.17 -30.71
CA TYR A 85 9.75 2.79 -30.76
C TYR A 85 9.66 4.28 -30.44
N VAL A 86 10.36 4.74 -29.40
CA VAL A 86 10.39 6.16 -29.02
C VAL A 86 11.74 6.77 -29.38
N GLY A 87 11.75 7.83 -30.19
CA GLY A 87 13.00 8.45 -30.66
C GLY A 87 13.65 9.40 -29.65
N ARG A 88 12.86 10.06 -28.80
CA ARG A 88 13.33 11.04 -27.78
C ARG A 88 12.67 10.86 -26.41
N GLY A 89 12.01 9.72 -26.18
CA GLY A 89 11.15 9.47 -25.01
C GLY A 89 9.74 10.06 -25.15
N PHE A 90 8.92 9.85 -24.11
CA PHE A 90 7.55 10.35 -23.99
C PHE A 90 7.43 11.30 -22.80
N GLU A 91 7.33 12.61 -23.06
CA GLU A 91 7.20 13.64 -22.03
C GLU A 91 5.74 14.08 -21.84
N LEU A 92 5.35 14.13 -20.57
CA LEU A 92 4.12 14.71 -20.05
C LEU A 92 4.49 15.85 -19.11
N THR A 93 3.89 17.02 -19.31
CA THR A 93 4.12 18.24 -18.54
C THR A 93 2.97 18.54 -17.59
N SER A 94 3.03 19.64 -16.83
CA SER A 94 1.91 20.05 -15.97
C SER A 94 0.58 20.20 -16.72
N GLU A 95 0.60 20.54 -18.01
CA GLU A 95 -0.60 20.63 -18.86
C GLU A 95 -1.27 19.25 -19.06
N ASP A 96 -0.51 18.18 -18.92
CA ASP A 96 -0.96 16.80 -19.09
C ASP A 96 -1.53 16.20 -17.79
N SER A 97 -1.47 16.92 -16.67
CA SER A 97 -1.99 16.49 -15.36
C SER A 97 -3.48 16.15 -15.38
N GLY A 98 -3.84 15.05 -14.72
CA GLY A 98 -5.21 14.83 -14.27
C GLY A 98 -5.53 15.62 -13.01
N THR A 99 -6.73 15.39 -12.49
CA THR A 99 -7.11 15.75 -11.12
C THR A 99 -7.38 14.49 -10.33
N SER A 100 -7.67 14.61 -9.03
CA SER A 100 -8.06 13.44 -8.25
C SER A 100 -9.36 12.82 -8.80
N GLU A 101 -10.22 13.65 -9.39
CA GLU A 101 -11.53 13.34 -9.96
C GLU A 101 -11.45 12.85 -11.40
N SER A 102 -10.50 13.39 -12.16
CA SER A 102 -10.28 13.05 -13.57
C SER A 102 -8.81 12.69 -13.80
N PRO A 103 -8.34 11.54 -13.30
CA PRO A 103 -6.96 11.09 -13.47
C PRO A 103 -6.67 10.72 -14.93
N ILE A 104 -5.40 10.75 -15.32
CA ILE A 104 -4.96 10.29 -16.64
C ILE A 104 -4.18 8.99 -16.49
N VAL A 105 -4.60 7.94 -17.19
CA VAL A 105 -4.01 6.60 -17.08
C VAL A 105 -3.50 6.13 -18.43
N TYR A 106 -2.20 5.92 -18.58
CA TYR A 106 -1.62 5.22 -19.72
C TYR A 106 -1.39 3.76 -19.33
N ARG A 107 -2.07 2.82 -19.99
CA ARG A 107 -1.97 1.40 -19.64
C ARG A 107 -1.97 0.46 -20.84
N ALA A 108 -1.30 -0.67 -20.67
CA ALA A 108 -1.50 -1.83 -21.53
C ALA A 108 -2.96 -2.31 -21.47
N MET A 109 -3.47 -2.80 -22.60
CA MET A 109 -4.71 -3.56 -22.64
C MET A 109 -4.58 -4.83 -21.78
N PRO A 110 -5.65 -5.25 -21.08
CA PRO A 110 -5.57 -6.41 -20.20
C PRO A 110 -5.11 -7.66 -20.96
N GLY A 111 -4.14 -8.38 -20.40
CA GLY A 111 -3.54 -9.57 -21.02
C GLY A 111 -2.58 -9.31 -22.19
N GLU A 112 -2.38 -8.06 -22.62
CA GLU A 112 -1.51 -7.73 -23.75
C GLU A 112 -0.14 -7.22 -23.29
N GLN A 113 0.92 -7.67 -23.98
CA GLN A 113 2.28 -7.20 -23.75
C GLN A 113 2.57 -5.96 -24.60
N VAL A 114 2.89 -4.84 -23.95
CA VAL A 114 3.19 -3.55 -24.59
C VAL A 114 4.63 -3.17 -24.31
N ARG A 115 5.45 -3.05 -25.36
CA ARG A 115 6.88 -2.75 -25.26
C ARG A 115 7.18 -1.34 -25.76
N ILE A 116 7.65 -0.47 -24.87
CA ILE A 116 8.17 0.87 -25.18
C ILE A 116 9.68 0.78 -25.32
N ILE A 117 10.18 0.90 -26.55
CA ILE A 117 11.55 0.54 -26.94
C ILE A 117 12.34 1.80 -27.29
N GLY A 118 13.48 1.99 -26.63
CA GLY A 118 14.39 3.14 -26.83
C GLY A 118 15.58 2.82 -27.72
N GLY A 119 15.51 1.69 -28.41
CA GLY A 119 16.59 1.12 -29.20
C GLY A 119 16.19 0.86 -30.64
N ARG A 120 17.09 0.24 -31.40
CA ARG A 120 16.86 -0.14 -32.80
C ARG A 120 17.27 -1.57 -33.04
N GLU A 121 16.47 -2.29 -33.82
CA GLU A 121 16.81 -3.62 -34.29
C GLU A 121 17.91 -3.55 -35.36
N LEU A 122 18.87 -4.46 -35.25
CA LEU A 122 19.96 -4.63 -36.21
C LEU A 122 19.66 -5.78 -37.16
N ASN A 123 20.04 -5.59 -38.42
CA ASN A 123 19.91 -6.56 -39.50
C ASN A 123 21.23 -6.68 -40.27
N GLY A 124 21.24 -7.55 -41.30
CA GLY A 124 22.34 -7.61 -42.28
C GLY A 124 23.66 -8.14 -41.72
N TRP A 125 23.61 -8.99 -40.68
CA TRP A 125 24.80 -9.61 -40.10
C TRP A 125 25.54 -10.50 -41.10
N GLN A 126 26.86 -10.35 -41.15
CA GLN A 126 27.74 -11.18 -41.97
C GLN A 126 28.86 -11.75 -41.11
N LYS A 127 29.30 -12.98 -41.38
CA LYS A 127 30.50 -13.50 -40.73
C LYS A 127 31.71 -12.66 -41.11
N VAL A 128 32.59 -12.39 -40.15
CA VAL A 128 33.84 -11.69 -40.42
C VAL A 128 34.70 -12.52 -41.37
N GLN A 129 35.07 -11.93 -42.51
CA GLN A 129 35.96 -12.53 -43.51
C GLN A 129 37.20 -11.68 -43.80
N ASP A 130 37.22 -10.41 -43.38
CA ASP A 130 38.36 -9.53 -43.57
C ASP A 130 39.58 -10.06 -42.82
N LYS A 131 40.64 -10.37 -43.57
CA LYS A 131 41.88 -10.92 -43.02
C LYS A 131 42.52 -10.00 -41.97
N ALA A 132 42.48 -8.68 -42.15
CA ALA A 132 43.07 -7.73 -41.20
C ALA A 132 42.32 -7.72 -39.86
N VAL A 133 41.02 -8.03 -39.86
CA VAL A 133 40.21 -8.20 -38.64
C VAL A 133 40.45 -9.58 -38.04
N LEU A 134 40.43 -10.64 -38.85
CA LEU A 134 40.68 -12.03 -38.40
C LEU A 134 42.06 -12.19 -37.75
N ASP A 135 43.10 -11.53 -38.28
CA ASP A 135 44.46 -11.55 -37.74
C ASP A 135 44.56 -10.87 -36.35
N ARG A 136 43.56 -10.07 -35.96
CA ARG A 136 43.46 -9.45 -34.63
C ARG A 136 42.66 -10.30 -33.63
N LEU A 137 41.64 -10.99 -34.10
CA LEU A 137 40.78 -11.83 -33.26
C LEU A 137 41.55 -13.03 -32.68
N ASP A 138 41.14 -13.48 -31.50
CA ASP A 138 41.62 -14.76 -30.98
C ASP A 138 41.26 -15.90 -31.95
N PRO A 139 42.16 -16.85 -32.22
CA PRO A 139 41.86 -17.98 -33.11
C PRO A 139 40.58 -18.73 -32.74
N ALA A 140 40.20 -18.76 -31.44
CA ALA A 140 38.97 -19.39 -30.98
C ALA A 140 37.68 -18.71 -31.54
N ALA A 141 37.77 -17.43 -31.92
CA ALA A 141 36.67 -16.62 -32.42
C ALA A 141 36.48 -16.72 -33.96
N HIS A 142 37.45 -17.31 -34.68
CA HIS A 142 37.42 -17.41 -36.13
C HIS A 142 36.18 -18.19 -36.61
N GLY A 143 35.46 -17.61 -37.59
CA GLY A 143 34.23 -18.20 -38.15
C GLY A 143 32.98 -18.12 -37.25
N LYS A 144 33.10 -17.53 -36.05
CA LYS A 144 32.02 -17.38 -35.05
C LYS A 144 31.60 -15.93 -34.82
N VAL A 145 32.47 -14.96 -35.12
CA VAL A 145 32.16 -13.53 -35.02
C VAL A 145 31.42 -13.05 -36.27
N TYR A 146 30.36 -12.28 -36.03
CA TYR A 146 29.58 -11.57 -37.04
C TYR A 146 29.87 -10.07 -36.96
N GLN A 147 29.71 -9.38 -38.08
CA GLN A 147 29.83 -7.94 -38.20
C GLN A 147 28.60 -7.34 -38.89
N THR A 148 28.30 -6.08 -38.57
CA THR A 148 27.32 -5.26 -39.28
C THR A 148 27.72 -3.78 -39.23
N ASP A 149 27.38 -3.03 -40.27
CA ASP A 149 27.64 -1.59 -40.36
C ASP A 149 26.45 -0.83 -39.77
N LEU A 150 26.69 -0.10 -38.67
CA LEU A 150 25.65 0.67 -38.00
C LEU A 150 25.25 1.93 -38.77
N ARG A 151 26.19 2.57 -39.48
CA ARG A 151 25.91 3.79 -40.27
C ARG A 151 25.09 3.46 -41.50
N ALA A 152 25.37 2.33 -42.14
CA ALA A 152 24.53 1.80 -43.22
C ALA A 152 23.09 1.52 -42.77
N GLN A 153 22.87 1.30 -41.47
CA GLN A 153 21.56 1.12 -40.84
C GLN A 153 20.98 2.42 -40.25
N GLY A 154 21.59 3.57 -40.56
CA GLY A 154 21.15 4.90 -40.12
C GLY A 154 21.36 5.15 -38.62
N ILE A 155 22.38 4.53 -38.03
CA ILE A 155 22.81 4.75 -36.64
C ILE A 155 24.20 5.39 -36.67
N ASP A 156 24.25 6.72 -36.51
CA ASP A 156 25.50 7.48 -36.54
C ASP A 156 25.97 7.94 -35.15
N ASP A 157 25.06 7.91 -34.17
CA ASP A 157 25.37 8.18 -32.77
C ASP A 157 25.48 6.89 -31.97
N PHE A 158 26.69 6.59 -31.50
CA PHE A 158 27.04 5.42 -30.70
C PHE A 158 27.05 5.70 -29.19
N GLY A 159 26.70 6.91 -28.78
CA GLY A 159 26.92 7.38 -27.42
C GLY A 159 28.41 7.42 -27.09
N GLN A 160 28.72 7.74 -25.82
CA GLN A 160 30.10 7.87 -25.38
C GLN A 160 30.33 7.01 -24.14
N LEU A 161 31.40 6.21 -24.16
CA LEU A 161 31.94 5.66 -22.92
C LEU A 161 32.46 6.84 -22.09
N ARG A 162 32.09 6.87 -20.81
CA ARG A 162 32.39 7.97 -19.88
C ARG A 162 32.89 7.39 -18.56
N SER A 163 33.67 8.21 -17.84
CA SER A 163 34.00 7.88 -16.45
C SER A 163 32.73 7.77 -15.63
N ARG A 164 32.53 6.62 -14.98
CA ARG A 164 31.29 6.23 -14.30
C ARG A 164 31.61 5.41 -13.05
N GLY A 165 30.76 5.47 -12.03
CA GLY A 165 30.94 4.78 -10.74
C GLY A 165 30.91 5.74 -9.54
N PHE A 166 31.62 5.38 -8.48
CA PHE A 166 31.63 6.10 -7.20
C PHE A 166 31.97 7.59 -7.36
N GLY A 167 31.14 8.45 -6.76
CA GLY A 167 31.33 9.90 -6.79
C GLY A 167 31.12 10.55 -8.16
N ARG A 168 30.62 9.80 -9.16
CA ARG A 168 30.24 10.34 -10.47
C ARG A 168 28.73 10.55 -10.53
N GLY A 169 28.30 11.59 -11.25
CA GLY A 169 26.90 11.78 -11.58
C GLY A 169 26.43 10.70 -12.56
N THR A 170 25.15 10.37 -12.52
CA THR A 170 24.53 9.49 -13.51
C THR A 170 24.59 10.13 -14.90
N SER A 171 25.18 9.43 -15.87
CA SER A 171 25.25 9.82 -17.28
C SER A 171 24.63 8.72 -18.15
N PRO A 172 24.08 9.04 -19.34
CA PRO A 172 23.65 8.01 -20.29
C PRO A 172 24.75 6.98 -20.55
N ALA A 173 24.36 5.72 -20.72
CA ALA A 173 25.28 4.68 -21.18
C ALA A 173 25.74 4.98 -22.62
N ALA A 174 26.89 4.40 -23.01
CA ALA A 174 27.19 4.26 -24.44
C ALA A 174 26.17 3.31 -25.10
N LEU A 175 26.23 3.16 -26.43
CA LEU A 175 25.49 2.11 -27.13
C LEU A 175 25.73 0.76 -26.45
N GLU A 176 24.66 0.02 -26.21
CA GLU A 176 24.67 -1.33 -25.65
C GLU A 176 24.03 -2.28 -26.65
N LEU A 177 24.59 -3.48 -26.79
CA LEU A 177 24.03 -4.55 -27.62
C LEU A 177 23.19 -5.49 -26.75
N PHE A 178 22.03 -5.87 -27.27
CA PHE A 178 21.15 -6.89 -26.68
C PHE A 178 20.88 -7.99 -27.71
N PHE A 179 20.84 -9.23 -27.25
CA PHE A 179 20.46 -10.39 -28.05
C PHE A 179 19.50 -11.26 -27.25
N LEU A 180 18.40 -11.69 -27.86
CA LEU A 180 17.33 -12.42 -27.17
C LEU A 180 16.86 -11.69 -25.89
N ASP A 181 16.67 -10.37 -26.00
CA ASP A 181 16.20 -9.52 -24.91
C ASP A 181 17.15 -9.47 -23.68
N LYS A 182 18.40 -9.93 -23.80
CA LYS A 182 19.45 -9.87 -22.77
C LYS A 182 20.60 -8.95 -23.19
N PRO A 183 21.22 -8.19 -22.26
CA PRO A 183 22.41 -7.39 -22.58
C PRO A 183 23.62 -8.28 -22.85
N MET A 184 24.39 -7.93 -23.87
CA MET A 184 25.64 -8.59 -24.24
C MET A 184 26.83 -7.88 -23.61
N SER A 185 27.91 -8.61 -23.34
CA SER A 185 29.11 -8.09 -22.67
C SER A 185 30.00 -7.35 -23.66
N ILE A 186 30.50 -6.17 -23.30
CA ILE A 186 31.59 -5.57 -24.08
C ILE A 186 32.82 -6.45 -23.88
N ALA A 187 33.51 -6.77 -24.99
CA ALA A 187 34.76 -7.52 -25.02
C ALA A 187 35.74 -6.99 -23.98
N ARG A 188 36.17 -7.86 -23.06
CA ARG A 188 36.93 -7.47 -21.87
C ARG A 188 37.99 -8.51 -21.51
N TRP A 189 39.01 -8.09 -20.76
CA TRP A 189 39.99 -9.02 -20.21
C TRP A 189 40.29 -8.75 -18.73
N PRO A 190 40.25 -9.80 -17.87
CA PRO A 190 39.72 -11.14 -18.12
C PRO A 190 38.18 -11.18 -18.18
N ASN A 191 37.63 -12.25 -18.76
CA ASN A 191 36.20 -12.36 -19.12
C ASN A 191 35.25 -12.45 -17.93
N ASP A 192 35.64 -13.12 -16.84
CA ASP A 192 34.77 -13.42 -15.70
C ASP A 192 35.39 -13.08 -14.32
N SER A 193 36.58 -12.48 -14.32
CA SER A 193 37.37 -12.24 -13.09
C SER A 193 38.01 -10.84 -13.06
N PHE A 194 38.94 -10.63 -12.13
CA PHE A 194 39.68 -9.38 -11.96
C PHE A 194 41.18 -9.63 -11.92
N LEU A 195 41.94 -8.77 -12.61
CA LEU A 195 43.37 -8.61 -12.40
C LEU A 195 43.65 -7.88 -11.08
N LYS A 196 44.93 -7.90 -10.69
CA LYS A 196 45.43 -7.24 -9.49
C LYS A 196 46.46 -6.18 -9.84
N ILE A 197 46.34 -5.00 -9.26
CA ILE A 197 47.34 -3.93 -9.38
C ILE A 197 48.66 -4.42 -8.77
N ALA A 198 49.73 -4.42 -9.57
CA ALA A 198 51.05 -4.89 -9.17
C ALA A 198 51.83 -3.88 -8.32
N GLY A 199 51.54 -2.59 -8.49
CA GLY A 199 52.20 -1.49 -7.80
C GLY A 199 51.88 -0.14 -8.44
N PHE A 200 52.60 0.90 -8.05
CA PHE A 200 52.46 2.27 -8.54
C PHE A 200 53.81 2.99 -8.48
N THR A 201 53.93 4.17 -9.09
CA THR A 201 55.20 4.93 -9.18
C THR A 201 55.44 5.84 -7.99
N ASP A 202 54.43 6.66 -7.66
CA ASP A 202 54.52 7.70 -6.65
C ASP A 202 53.50 7.43 -5.56
N ALA A 203 53.87 7.67 -4.30
CA ALA A 203 53.06 7.34 -3.14
C ALA A 203 52.62 8.60 -2.39
N LYS A 204 51.40 8.58 -1.87
CA LYS A 204 50.85 9.54 -0.91
C LYS A 204 50.26 8.84 0.30
N ASP A 205 50.06 9.60 1.38
CA ASP A 205 49.34 9.12 2.56
C ASP A 205 47.82 9.09 2.32
N ASP A 206 47.13 8.07 2.83
CA ASP A 206 45.68 7.92 2.72
C ASP A 206 44.87 8.54 3.88
N GLY A 207 45.55 9.16 4.84
CA GLY A 207 44.97 9.70 6.07
C GLY A 207 44.70 8.65 7.15
N HIS A 208 44.95 7.37 6.86
CA HIS A 208 44.85 6.24 7.77
C HIS A 208 46.22 5.60 8.06
N GLY A 209 47.32 6.27 7.68
CA GLY A 209 48.69 5.79 7.88
C GLY A 209 49.14 4.74 6.87
N ARG A 210 48.41 4.56 5.75
CA ARG A 210 48.83 3.70 4.63
C ARG A 210 49.25 4.56 3.44
N LYS A 211 50.09 3.98 2.59
CA LYS A 211 50.52 4.60 1.34
C LYS A 211 49.65 4.15 0.17
N LEU A 212 49.14 5.09 -0.61
CA LEU A 212 48.43 4.86 -1.87
C LEU A 212 49.20 5.47 -3.03
N GLY A 213 49.08 4.85 -4.20
CA GLY A 213 49.59 5.39 -5.45
C GLY A 213 48.87 6.65 -5.88
N GLU A 214 49.62 7.63 -6.36
CA GLU A 214 49.05 8.84 -6.95
C GLU A 214 48.33 8.54 -8.26
N LEU A 215 47.14 9.12 -8.41
CA LEU A 215 46.25 8.83 -9.54
C LEU A 215 46.84 9.24 -10.89
N SER A 216 47.51 10.39 -10.95
CA SER A 216 48.19 10.89 -12.14
C SER A 216 49.47 10.11 -12.49
N GLY A 217 50.06 9.43 -11.51
CA GLY A 217 51.25 8.58 -11.69
C GLY A 217 50.92 7.26 -12.39
N GLY A 218 49.68 6.79 -12.26
CA GLY A 218 49.22 5.53 -12.83
C GLY A 218 49.58 4.32 -11.97
N PHE A 219 49.26 3.13 -12.48
CA PHE A 219 49.46 1.86 -11.78
C PHE A 219 50.12 0.81 -12.68
N LYS A 220 50.87 -0.10 -12.07
CA LYS A 220 51.52 -1.22 -12.74
C LYS A 220 50.60 -2.43 -12.82
N TYR A 221 50.65 -3.14 -13.93
CA TYR A 221 49.91 -4.39 -14.15
C TYR A 221 50.86 -5.59 -14.28
N GLN A 222 50.29 -6.81 -14.27
CA GLN A 222 51.02 -8.06 -14.43
C GLN A 222 50.69 -8.73 -15.77
N GLY A 223 51.63 -9.55 -16.26
CA GLY A 223 51.48 -10.30 -17.50
C GLY A 223 51.74 -9.47 -18.76
N ASP A 224 51.64 -10.15 -19.90
CA ASP A 224 52.00 -9.62 -21.23
C ASP A 224 50.82 -9.55 -22.19
N ARG A 225 49.59 -9.80 -21.71
CA ARG A 225 48.35 -9.75 -22.54
C ARG A 225 48.23 -8.45 -23.34
N PRO A 226 48.53 -7.25 -22.77
CA PRO A 226 48.46 -6.00 -23.54
C PRO A 226 49.37 -5.91 -24.77
N ASN A 227 50.40 -6.76 -24.89
CA ASN A 227 51.28 -6.77 -26.08
C ASN A 227 50.55 -7.21 -27.36
N ARG A 228 49.37 -7.85 -27.23
CA ARG A 228 48.54 -8.28 -28.37
C ARG A 228 47.75 -7.13 -28.99
N TRP A 229 47.43 -6.09 -28.22
CA TRP A 229 46.46 -5.07 -28.61
C TRP A 229 47.04 -4.09 -29.63
N LYS A 230 46.35 -3.90 -30.77
CA LYS A 230 46.81 -3.03 -31.86
C LYS A 230 46.30 -1.60 -31.75
N ASP A 231 45.00 -1.41 -31.47
CA ASP A 231 44.42 -0.08 -31.23
C ASP A 231 44.20 0.12 -29.74
N THR A 232 45.03 0.98 -29.12
CA THR A 232 44.92 1.33 -27.71
C THR A 232 44.23 2.67 -27.46
N SER A 233 43.66 3.29 -28.50
CA SER A 233 43.15 4.67 -28.42
C SER A 233 41.78 4.82 -27.75
N ASP A 234 41.03 3.73 -27.57
CA ASP A 234 39.70 3.72 -26.91
C ASP A 234 39.57 2.55 -25.91
N ILE A 235 40.67 2.20 -25.23
CA ILE A 235 40.64 1.16 -24.19
C ILE A 235 40.25 1.79 -22.85
N TRP A 236 39.36 1.12 -22.14
CA TRP A 236 38.93 1.51 -20.80
C TRP A 236 39.34 0.48 -19.77
N VAL A 237 39.44 0.92 -18.52
CA VAL A 237 39.62 0.07 -17.34
C VAL A 237 38.51 0.30 -16.34
N HIS A 238 37.96 -0.77 -15.79
CA HIS A 238 37.08 -0.71 -14.63
C HIS A 238 37.83 -1.26 -13.42
N GLY A 239 37.83 -0.53 -12.30
CA GLY A 239 38.55 -0.98 -11.12
C GLY A 239 38.05 -0.46 -9.79
N TYR A 240 38.44 -1.21 -8.76
CA TYR A 240 38.38 -0.89 -7.34
C TYR A 240 39.78 -0.50 -6.90
N TRP A 241 40.10 0.80 -7.02
CA TRP A 241 41.47 1.31 -7.04
C TRP A 241 42.17 1.23 -5.68
N ALA A 242 41.63 1.93 -4.68
CA ALA A 242 42.10 1.90 -3.30
C ALA A 242 41.20 1.05 -2.40
N TYR A 243 39.88 1.14 -2.63
CA TYR A 243 38.87 0.64 -1.71
C TYR A 243 37.71 -0.06 -2.45
N ASP A 244 37.18 -1.13 -1.86
CA ASP A 244 36.16 -1.98 -2.47
C ASP A 244 34.74 -1.37 -2.47
N TRP A 245 34.54 -0.22 -1.79
CA TRP A 245 33.32 0.58 -1.87
C TRP A 245 33.36 1.66 -2.97
N ALA A 246 34.48 1.78 -3.70
CA ALA A 246 34.69 2.86 -4.67
C ALA A 246 35.20 2.33 -6.02
N ASN A 247 34.25 1.90 -6.87
CA ASN A 247 34.53 1.52 -8.25
C ASN A 247 34.55 2.74 -9.19
N SER A 248 35.36 2.72 -10.24
CA SER A 248 35.08 3.56 -11.42
C SER A 248 35.65 3.00 -12.72
N TYR A 249 35.08 3.45 -13.84
CA TYR A 249 35.58 3.21 -15.19
C TYR A 249 36.42 4.40 -15.60
N GLU A 250 37.62 4.18 -16.12
CA GLU A 250 38.49 5.26 -16.58
C GLU A 250 39.10 4.93 -17.95
N HIS A 251 39.19 5.96 -18.79
CA HIS A 251 39.83 5.86 -20.09
C HIS A 251 41.34 5.74 -19.91
N ILE A 252 42.01 4.89 -20.68
CA ILE A 252 43.47 4.79 -20.65
C ILE A 252 44.07 5.94 -21.47
N ALA A 253 44.89 6.77 -20.84
CA ALA A 253 45.67 7.80 -21.53
C ALA A 253 46.91 7.22 -22.22
N SER A 254 47.58 6.25 -21.57
CA SER A 254 48.75 5.58 -22.16
C SER A 254 49.04 4.22 -21.49
N ILE A 255 49.64 3.32 -22.26
CA ILE A 255 50.17 2.03 -21.80
C ILE A 255 51.66 1.98 -22.15
N ASP A 256 52.52 1.86 -21.15
CA ASP A 256 53.95 1.57 -21.33
C ASP A 256 54.15 0.06 -21.14
N LEU A 257 54.30 -0.67 -22.24
CA LEU A 257 54.45 -2.14 -22.24
C LEU A 257 55.75 -2.59 -21.58
N LYS A 258 56.84 -1.80 -21.68
CA LYS A 258 58.14 -2.14 -21.08
C LYS A 258 58.11 -2.00 -19.56
N LYS A 259 57.47 -0.94 -19.06
CA LYS A 259 57.31 -0.69 -17.62
C LYS A 259 56.08 -1.37 -17.01
N ARG A 260 55.24 -1.98 -17.85
CA ARG A 260 53.91 -2.50 -17.51
C ARG A 260 53.10 -1.47 -16.72
N LEU A 261 53.06 -0.24 -17.20
CA LEU A 261 52.45 0.91 -16.52
C LEU A 261 51.25 1.42 -17.33
N ILE A 262 50.14 1.66 -16.65
CA ILE A 262 48.93 2.29 -17.20
C ILE A 262 48.75 3.65 -16.54
N LYS A 263 48.48 4.66 -17.36
CA LYS A 263 47.98 5.96 -16.91
C LYS A 263 46.58 6.18 -17.44
N THR A 264 45.67 6.62 -16.58
CA THR A 264 44.30 6.96 -16.96
C THR A 264 44.18 8.43 -17.33
N SER A 265 43.19 8.79 -18.15
CA SER A 265 42.84 10.18 -18.43
C SER A 265 42.04 10.79 -17.27
N PRO A 266 42.06 12.11 -17.06
CA PRO A 266 41.11 12.78 -16.19
C PRO A 266 39.65 12.60 -16.64
N PRO A 267 38.67 12.51 -15.72
CA PRO A 267 38.86 12.46 -14.27
C PRO A 267 39.39 11.09 -13.85
N HIS A 268 40.55 11.01 -13.19
CA HIS A 268 41.06 9.72 -12.68
C HIS A 268 40.13 9.14 -11.60
N GLY A 269 40.34 7.86 -11.25
CA GLY A 269 39.64 7.21 -10.14
C GLY A 269 39.77 7.96 -8.80
N ASN A 270 39.02 7.54 -7.78
CA ASN A 270 39.04 8.22 -6.48
C ASN A 270 40.11 7.66 -5.54
N TYR A 271 40.53 8.48 -4.56
CA TYR A 271 41.51 8.17 -3.51
C TYR A 271 42.94 7.94 -4.03
N GLY A 272 43.20 6.84 -4.73
CA GLY A 272 44.53 6.43 -5.18
C GLY A 272 44.54 4.97 -5.64
N PHE A 273 45.73 4.43 -5.93
CA PHE A 273 45.90 3.02 -6.28
C PHE A 273 46.50 2.23 -5.12
N ARG A 274 45.97 1.03 -4.85
CA ARG A 274 46.53 0.11 -3.85
C ARG A 274 47.04 -1.16 -4.54
N THR A 275 48.23 -1.62 -4.18
CA THR A 275 48.71 -2.95 -4.61
C THR A 275 47.70 -4.02 -4.20
N GLY A 276 47.35 -4.92 -5.12
CA GLY A 276 46.27 -5.90 -4.93
C GLY A 276 44.85 -5.38 -5.20
N GLY A 277 44.69 -4.10 -5.56
CA GLY A 277 43.43 -3.55 -6.05
C GLY A 277 42.92 -4.29 -7.29
N ARG A 278 41.61 -4.42 -7.43
CA ARG A 278 40.96 -5.23 -8.49
C ARG A 278 40.66 -4.39 -9.72
N PHE A 279 40.95 -4.88 -10.92
CA PHE A 279 40.56 -4.20 -12.16
C PHE A 279 40.46 -5.15 -13.36
N TYR A 280 39.85 -4.70 -14.45
CA TYR A 280 39.89 -5.36 -15.77
C TYR A 280 39.87 -4.32 -16.89
N PHE A 281 40.26 -4.73 -18.10
CA PHE A 281 40.22 -3.92 -19.32
C PHE A 281 38.96 -4.21 -20.12
N LEU A 282 38.46 -3.24 -20.89
CA LEU A 282 37.32 -3.43 -21.76
C LEU A 282 37.41 -2.58 -23.04
N ASN A 283 36.56 -2.94 -24.01
CA ASN A 283 36.44 -2.32 -25.33
C ASN A 283 37.65 -2.61 -26.24
N ILE A 284 38.03 -3.90 -26.34
CA ILE A 284 39.19 -4.36 -27.10
C ILE A 284 38.75 -5.45 -28.08
N LEU A 285 38.99 -5.27 -29.38
CA LEU A 285 38.62 -6.26 -30.41
C LEU A 285 39.36 -7.59 -30.21
N GLU A 286 40.64 -7.51 -29.87
CA GLU A 286 41.51 -8.67 -29.63
C GLU A 286 41.04 -9.55 -28.45
N GLU A 287 40.18 -9.01 -27.57
CA GLU A 287 39.59 -9.70 -26.42
C GLU A 287 38.10 -10.05 -26.67
N LEU A 288 37.64 -10.02 -27.93
CA LEU A 288 36.36 -10.62 -28.33
C LEU A 288 36.59 -12.13 -28.52
N ASP A 289 36.60 -12.88 -27.43
CA ASP A 289 37.10 -14.26 -27.40
C ASP A 289 36.15 -15.30 -26.77
N GLU A 290 34.95 -14.90 -26.34
CA GLU A 290 33.89 -15.83 -25.92
C GLU A 290 32.47 -15.49 -26.45
N PRO A 291 31.55 -16.47 -26.49
CA PRO A 291 30.16 -16.22 -26.90
C PRO A 291 29.45 -15.25 -25.93
N GLY A 292 28.74 -14.27 -26.49
CA GLY A 292 28.05 -13.21 -25.75
C GLY A 292 28.81 -11.88 -25.71
N GLU A 293 30.03 -11.83 -26.20
CA GLU A 293 30.84 -10.61 -26.26
C GLU A 293 30.66 -9.82 -27.56
N TRP A 294 30.87 -8.51 -27.49
CA TRP A 294 30.85 -7.61 -28.65
C TRP A 294 31.86 -6.47 -28.55
N TYR A 295 32.23 -5.91 -29.70
CA TYR A 295 33.11 -4.75 -29.84
C TYR A 295 32.57 -3.80 -30.92
N LEU A 296 32.60 -2.49 -30.66
CA LEU A 296 32.23 -1.48 -31.64
C LEU A 296 33.43 -0.61 -32.00
N ASP A 297 33.87 -0.69 -33.24
CA ASP A 297 34.80 0.27 -33.81
C ASP A 297 34.04 1.57 -34.11
N ARG A 298 34.16 2.55 -33.21
CA ARG A 298 33.48 3.84 -33.32
C ARG A 298 33.97 4.70 -34.48
N LYS A 299 35.19 4.47 -34.98
CA LYS A 299 35.74 5.22 -36.12
C LYS A 299 35.05 4.78 -37.40
N SER A 300 34.99 3.47 -37.65
CA SER A 300 34.36 2.91 -38.86
C SER A 300 32.84 2.75 -38.74
N GLY A 301 32.30 2.59 -37.54
CA GLY A 301 30.89 2.28 -37.28
C GLY A 301 30.54 0.80 -37.41
N ILE A 302 31.54 -0.09 -37.46
CA ILE A 302 31.33 -1.53 -37.54
C ILE A 302 31.19 -2.13 -36.15
N LEU A 303 30.08 -2.84 -35.93
CA LEU A 303 29.82 -3.63 -34.73
C LEU A 303 30.16 -5.09 -34.97
N TYR A 304 31.02 -5.66 -34.12
CA TYR A 304 31.43 -7.06 -34.10
C TYR A 304 30.79 -7.78 -32.91
N PHE A 305 30.24 -8.96 -33.13
CA PHE A 305 29.49 -9.72 -32.12
C PHE A 305 29.74 -11.22 -32.27
N TRP A 306 30.07 -11.91 -31.18
CA TRP A 306 30.02 -13.36 -31.10
C TRP A 306 28.70 -13.78 -30.43
N PRO A 307 27.67 -14.19 -31.18
CA PRO A 307 26.38 -14.54 -30.60
C PRO A 307 26.44 -15.86 -29.78
N PRO A 308 25.79 -15.92 -28.61
CA PRO A 308 25.79 -17.12 -27.74
C PRO A 308 24.86 -18.25 -28.25
N ALA A 309 24.05 -17.97 -29.25
CA ALA A 309 23.21 -18.92 -30.00
C ALA A 309 23.23 -18.52 -31.49
N PRO A 310 22.75 -19.35 -32.43
CA PRO A 310 22.67 -18.96 -33.84
C PRO A 310 21.98 -17.60 -34.01
N ILE A 311 22.58 -16.70 -34.79
CA ILE A 311 22.19 -15.29 -34.85
C ILE A 311 20.76 -15.08 -35.38
N GLU A 312 20.26 -16.05 -36.14
CA GLU A 312 18.92 -16.07 -36.72
C GLU A 312 17.82 -16.43 -35.70
N GLN A 313 18.19 -16.98 -34.53
CA GLN A 313 17.23 -17.40 -33.51
C GLN A 313 16.70 -16.26 -32.65
N GLY A 314 17.27 -15.06 -32.73
CA GLY A 314 16.95 -13.98 -31.81
C GLY A 314 17.13 -12.59 -32.38
N ARG A 315 16.34 -11.64 -31.85
CA ARG A 315 16.47 -10.23 -32.20
C ARG A 315 17.76 -9.66 -31.62
N THR A 316 18.51 -8.95 -32.46
CA THR A 316 19.65 -8.12 -32.05
C THR A 316 19.22 -6.67 -31.98
N MET A 317 19.38 -6.03 -30.82
CA MET A 317 18.96 -4.65 -30.59
C MET A 317 20.14 -3.82 -30.08
N VAL A 318 20.16 -2.53 -30.43
CA VAL A 318 21.09 -1.56 -29.81
C VAL A 318 20.35 -0.41 -29.14
N SER A 319 20.86 0.07 -28.01
CA SER A 319 20.27 1.21 -27.30
C SER A 319 20.59 2.55 -27.97
N ILE A 320 19.59 3.44 -28.06
CA ILE A 320 19.70 4.75 -28.73
C ILE A 320 19.33 5.90 -27.78
N VAL A 321 18.18 5.87 -27.12
CA VAL A 321 17.64 7.01 -26.36
C VAL A 321 18.44 7.29 -25.08
N GLU A 322 19.01 8.50 -24.97
CA GLU A 322 19.75 8.97 -23.78
C GLU A 322 18.85 9.57 -22.68
N GLY A 323 17.70 10.12 -23.07
CA GLY A 323 16.72 10.72 -22.16
C GLY A 323 15.92 9.70 -21.37
N PRO A 324 15.05 10.15 -20.45
CA PRO A 324 14.03 9.27 -19.86
C PRO A 324 13.08 8.74 -20.94
N MET A 325 12.76 7.44 -20.87
CA MET A 325 11.79 6.83 -21.79
C MET A 325 10.37 7.38 -21.57
N VAL A 326 10.01 7.63 -20.31
CA VAL A 326 8.81 8.38 -19.92
C VAL A 326 9.20 9.45 -18.91
N HIS A 327 8.81 10.69 -19.14
CA HIS A 327 9.06 11.81 -18.22
C HIS A 327 7.74 12.47 -17.80
N LEU A 328 7.46 12.38 -16.51
CA LEU A 328 6.38 13.08 -15.82
C LEU A 328 6.94 14.37 -15.19
N ASN A 329 6.81 15.49 -15.89
CA ASN A 329 7.41 16.77 -15.54
C ASN A 329 6.36 17.72 -14.94
N ASN A 330 6.36 17.85 -13.62
CA ASN A 330 5.38 18.60 -12.83
C ASN A 330 3.92 18.17 -13.10
N THR A 331 3.71 16.91 -13.45
CA THR A 331 2.36 16.36 -13.66
C THR A 331 1.71 16.01 -12.33
N SER A 332 0.38 16.02 -12.29
CA SER A 332 -0.38 15.45 -11.18
C SER A 332 -1.40 14.41 -11.64
N TYR A 333 -1.64 13.39 -10.80
CA TYR A 333 -2.65 12.34 -11.05
C TYR A 333 -2.48 11.61 -12.39
N VAL A 334 -1.23 11.37 -12.80
CA VAL A 334 -0.89 10.57 -13.99
C VAL A 334 -0.42 9.17 -13.57
N THR A 335 -0.96 8.14 -14.21
CA THR A 335 -0.57 6.75 -13.95
C THR A 335 0.01 6.10 -15.21
N ILE A 336 1.18 5.48 -15.08
CA ILE A 336 1.79 4.60 -16.08
C ILE A 336 1.65 3.16 -15.58
N ARG A 337 0.95 2.29 -16.31
CA ARG A 337 0.59 0.95 -15.82
C ARG A 337 0.82 -0.17 -16.84
N GLY A 338 1.44 -1.26 -16.41
CA GLY A 338 1.49 -2.50 -17.18
C GLY A 338 2.37 -2.44 -18.43
N LEU A 339 3.31 -1.50 -18.53
CA LEU A 339 4.17 -1.33 -19.69
C LEU A 339 5.53 -1.98 -19.48
N GLU A 340 6.09 -2.57 -20.54
CA GLU A 340 7.51 -2.92 -20.60
C GLU A 340 8.30 -1.74 -21.19
N ILE A 341 9.27 -1.21 -20.46
CA ILE A 341 10.08 -0.07 -20.87
C ILE A 341 11.54 -0.51 -20.93
N GLU A 342 12.14 -0.45 -22.13
CA GLU A 342 13.42 -1.12 -22.34
C GLU A 342 14.33 -0.55 -23.44
N CYS A 343 15.55 -1.09 -23.48
CA CYS A 343 16.55 -0.93 -24.54
C CYS A 343 16.95 0.53 -24.78
N ALA A 344 17.23 1.28 -23.72
CA ALA A 344 17.58 2.70 -23.78
C ALA A 344 18.92 2.96 -23.08
N ARG A 345 19.64 4.01 -23.47
CA ARG A 345 20.86 4.46 -22.79
C ARG A 345 20.57 5.23 -21.50
N GLY A 346 19.35 5.75 -21.37
CA GLY A 346 18.91 6.59 -20.25
C GLY A 346 18.14 5.88 -19.14
N THR A 347 17.35 6.66 -18.41
CA THR A 347 16.43 6.21 -17.36
C THR A 347 15.15 5.66 -17.99
N GLY A 348 14.49 4.69 -17.35
CA GLY A 348 13.16 4.24 -17.76
C GLY A 348 12.11 5.32 -17.53
N VAL A 349 11.70 5.52 -16.27
CA VAL A 349 10.70 6.55 -15.92
C VAL A 349 11.32 7.62 -15.03
N ARG A 350 11.10 8.89 -15.38
CA ARG A 350 11.45 10.04 -14.54
C ARG A 350 10.21 10.81 -14.12
N VAL A 351 10.11 11.14 -12.84
CA VAL A 351 9.14 12.07 -12.28
C VAL A 351 9.91 13.26 -11.68
N SER A 352 9.55 14.47 -12.09
CA SER A 352 10.15 15.71 -11.60
C SER A 352 9.04 16.61 -11.05
N GLY A 353 8.90 16.68 -9.73
CA GLY A 353 7.85 17.48 -9.09
C GLY A 353 6.43 16.91 -9.30
N GLY A 354 5.43 17.78 -9.10
CA GLY A 354 4.02 17.41 -9.22
C GLY A 354 3.46 16.65 -8.02
N SER A 355 2.34 15.93 -8.20
CA SER A 355 1.74 15.14 -7.12
C SER A 355 0.97 13.90 -7.58
N SER A 356 0.95 12.83 -6.78
CA SER A 356 0.06 11.68 -7.04
C SER A 356 0.27 10.98 -8.39
N ASN A 357 1.49 11.03 -8.93
CA ASN A 357 1.88 10.20 -10.08
C ASN A 357 2.23 8.79 -9.66
N ASN A 358 1.78 7.79 -10.42
CA ASN A 358 1.95 6.37 -10.08
C ASN A 358 2.57 5.58 -11.24
N ILE A 359 3.55 4.73 -10.92
CA ILE A 359 4.13 3.75 -11.83
C ILE A 359 3.77 2.37 -11.28
N ILE A 360 2.98 1.59 -12.03
CA ILE A 360 2.31 0.40 -11.48
C ILE A 360 2.48 -0.81 -12.40
N ASN A 361 2.90 -1.94 -11.86
CA ASN A 361 2.99 -3.22 -12.58
C ASN A 361 3.75 -3.10 -13.91
N CYS A 362 4.74 -2.21 -13.98
CA CYS A 362 5.58 -2.05 -15.16
C CYS A 362 6.82 -2.94 -15.06
N THR A 363 7.34 -3.35 -16.21
CA THR A 363 8.64 -4.03 -16.32
C THR A 363 9.65 -3.04 -16.87
N LEU A 364 10.71 -2.74 -16.14
CA LEU A 364 11.76 -1.82 -16.57
C LEU A 364 13.07 -2.58 -16.67
N ARG A 365 13.56 -2.78 -17.89
CA ARG A 365 14.73 -3.62 -18.13
C ARG A 365 15.62 -3.12 -19.24
N ASN A 366 16.87 -3.57 -19.28
CA ASN A 366 17.80 -3.23 -20.37
C ASN A 366 17.96 -1.71 -20.54
N LEU A 367 18.08 -1.01 -19.41
CA LEU A 367 18.22 0.44 -19.35
C LEU A 367 19.67 0.80 -19.00
N GLY A 368 20.18 1.88 -19.56
CA GLY A 368 21.55 2.31 -19.33
C GLY A 368 21.75 2.99 -17.96
N ASN A 369 20.69 3.49 -17.33
CA ASN A 369 20.74 4.18 -16.03
C ASN A 369 19.80 3.53 -14.99
N TYR A 370 19.01 4.32 -14.26
CA TYR A 370 18.01 3.85 -13.30
C TYR A 370 16.76 3.33 -13.98
N GLY A 371 16.07 2.39 -13.35
CA GLY A 371 14.69 2.04 -13.71
C GLY A 371 13.77 3.25 -13.56
N ILE A 372 13.61 3.75 -12.33
CA ILE A 372 12.69 4.83 -12.00
C ILE A 372 13.37 5.88 -11.11
N THR A 373 13.18 7.17 -11.42
CA THR A 373 13.63 8.28 -10.57
C THR A 373 12.51 9.27 -10.31
N VAL A 374 12.28 9.63 -9.04
CA VAL A 374 11.35 10.66 -8.58
C VAL A 374 12.15 11.74 -7.86
N ASN A 375 12.03 12.99 -8.29
CA ASN A 375 12.71 14.14 -7.70
C ASN A 375 11.71 15.27 -7.38
N GLY A 376 11.48 15.52 -6.10
CA GLY A 376 10.51 16.50 -5.62
C GLY A 376 9.07 15.99 -5.72
N GLY A 377 8.12 16.91 -5.51
CA GLY A 377 6.69 16.60 -5.54
C GLY A 377 6.19 15.95 -4.25
N LYS A 378 4.95 15.49 -4.28
CA LYS A 378 4.28 14.85 -3.12
C LYS A 378 3.44 13.66 -3.54
N GLY A 379 3.55 12.57 -2.79
CA GLY A 379 2.70 11.41 -2.92
C GLY A 379 2.86 10.63 -4.21
N HIS A 380 4.09 10.39 -4.67
CA HIS A 380 4.37 9.54 -5.83
C HIS A 380 4.57 8.08 -5.44
N SER A 381 4.06 7.15 -6.25
CA SER A 381 4.12 5.71 -5.98
C SER A 381 4.83 4.92 -7.08
N VAL A 382 5.63 3.93 -6.67
CA VAL A 382 6.17 2.87 -7.51
C VAL A 382 5.74 1.53 -6.94
N VAL A 383 4.87 0.83 -7.67
CA VAL A 383 4.12 -0.30 -7.12
C VAL A 383 4.13 -1.52 -8.03
N GLY A 384 4.45 -2.70 -7.51
CA GLY A 384 4.28 -3.95 -8.25
C GLY A 384 5.20 -4.09 -9.46
N CYS A 385 6.25 -3.28 -9.58
CA CYS A 385 7.11 -3.23 -10.76
C CYS A 385 8.21 -4.30 -10.70
N GLU A 386 8.60 -4.77 -11.87
CA GLU A 386 9.73 -5.66 -12.12
C GLU A 386 10.89 -4.83 -12.70
N ILE A 387 12.04 -4.80 -12.04
CA ILE A 387 13.16 -3.92 -12.43
C ILE A 387 14.47 -4.70 -12.44
N TYR A 388 15.03 -4.90 -13.63
CA TYR A 388 16.26 -5.70 -13.78
C TYR A 388 17.13 -5.28 -14.96
N GLN A 389 18.41 -5.65 -14.95
CA GLN A 389 19.35 -5.35 -16.05
C GLN A 389 19.49 -3.85 -16.33
N THR A 390 19.35 -3.02 -15.30
CA THR A 390 19.61 -1.58 -15.38
C THR A 390 21.10 -1.29 -15.19
N GLY A 391 21.60 -0.24 -15.83
CA GLY A 391 23.00 0.14 -15.80
C GLY A 391 23.43 0.75 -14.46
N ASP A 392 22.53 1.46 -13.81
CA ASP A 392 22.71 1.99 -12.45
C ASP A 392 21.68 1.35 -11.50
N GLY A 393 20.91 2.14 -10.74
CA GLY A 393 20.04 1.64 -9.68
C GLY A 393 18.66 1.19 -10.15
N GLY A 394 17.83 0.81 -9.18
CA GLY A 394 16.42 0.45 -9.42
C GLY A 394 15.51 1.67 -9.36
N ILE A 395 15.13 2.06 -8.14
CA ILE A 395 14.22 3.15 -7.82
C ILE A 395 14.95 4.23 -7.01
N SER A 396 14.81 5.51 -7.38
CA SER A 396 15.24 6.65 -6.55
C SER A 396 14.03 7.51 -6.20
N LEU A 397 13.70 7.67 -4.92
CA LEU A 397 12.62 8.54 -4.43
C LEU A 397 13.18 9.69 -3.60
N ARG A 398 13.02 10.93 -4.07
CA ARG A 398 13.47 12.13 -3.35
C ARG A 398 12.34 13.12 -3.22
N GLY A 399 12.04 13.60 -2.01
CA GLY A 399 10.98 14.58 -1.79
C GLY A 399 10.80 14.99 -0.33
N GLY A 400 9.87 15.90 -0.08
CA GLY A 400 9.67 16.49 1.25
C GLY A 400 10.69 17.59 1.55
N ASP A 401 10.48 18.29 2.66
CA ASP A 401 11.33 19.40 3.09
C ASP A 401 11.91 19.11 4.47
N ARG A 402 13.23 18.88 4.50
CA ARG A 402 13.95 18.57 5.72
C ARG A 402 14.02 19.73 6.71
N LYS A 403 13.97 21.00 6.27
CA LYS A 403 14.03 22.15 7.20
C LYS A 403 12.73 22.27 8.00
N THR A 404 11.60 21.97 7.37
CA THR A 404 10.26 22.04 7.98
C THR A 404 9.77 20.68 8.47
N LEU A 405 10.47 19.60 8.16
CA LEU A 405 10.05 18.20 8.36
C LEU A 405 8.71 17.88 7.66
N ALA A 406 8.40 18.57 6.56
CA ALA A 406 7.22 18.28 5.76
C ALA A 406 7.44 17.00 4.94
N PRO A 407 6.58 15.97 5.06
CA PRO A 407 6.78 14.68 4.39
C PRO A 407 6.50 14.76 2.88
N ALA A 408 7.22 13.91 2.14
CA ALA A 408 7.03 13.66 0.72
C ALA A 408 5.87 12.70 0.44
N ASP A 409 5.61 11.80 1.39
CA ASP A 409 4.65 10.71 1.30
C ASP A 409 4.89 9.78 0.08
N HIS A 410 6.13 9.65 -0.43
CA HIS A 410 6.42 8.75 -1.56
C HIS A 410 6.46 7.28 -1.13
N LEU A 411 6.13 6.37 -2.05
CA LEU A 411 6.01 4.93 -1.78
C LEU A 411 6.75 4.09 -2.83
N ALA A 412 7.59 3.15 -2.36
CA ALA A 412 8.05 1.99 -3.12
C ALA A 412 7.46 0.71 -2.47
N TYR A 413 6.48 0.09 -3.13
CA TYR A 413 5.72 -1.02 -2.59
C TYR A 413 5.65 -2.23 -3.52
N ASN A 414 5.90 -3.44 -2.97
CA ASN A 414 5.67 -4.70 -3.68
C ASN A 414 6.44 -4.83 -5.01
N ASN A 415 7.64 -4.25 -5.10
CA ASN A 415 8.48 -4.32 -6.29
C ASN A 415 9.49 -5.46 -6.20
N HIS A 416 9.80 -6.06 -7.33
CA HIS A 416 10.87 -7.03 -7.48
C HIS A 416 12.02 -6.35 -8.23
N ILE A 417 13.20 -6.27 -7.59
CA ILE A 417 14.35 -5.54 -8.12
C ILE A 417 15.57 -6.44 -8.06
N HIS A 418 16.15 -6.77 -9.22
CA HIS A 418 17.27 -7.71 -9.26
C HIS A 418 18.21 -7.49 -10.44
N HIS A 419 19.46 -7.98 -10.33
CA HIS A 419 20.42 -7.94 -11.46
C HIS A 419 20.60 -6.55 -12.09
N ILE A 420 20.60 -5.51 -11.26
CA ILE A 420 20.84 -4.11 -11.65
C ILE A 420 22.32 -3.74 -11.48
N ALA A 421 22.68 -2.48 -11.72
CA ALA A 421 24.05 -1.96 -11.56
C ALA A 421 25.06 -2.63 -12.51
N ARG A 422 24.72 -2.76 -13.80
CA ARG A 422 25.62 -3.31 -14.83
C ARG A 422 26.85 -2.41 -15.08
N TRP A 423 26.67 -1.10 -15.00
CA TRP A 423 27.71 -0.11 -15.20
C TRP A 423 28.28 0.36 -13.86
N SER A 424 27.63 1.30 -13.16
CA SER A 424 28.09 1.72 -11.83
C SER A 424 27.88 0.57 -10.85
N ARG A 425 28.93 0.12 -10.15
CA ARG A 425 28.79 -1.01 -9.19
C ARG A 425 28.52 -0.55 -7.77
N CYS A 426 28.98 0.64 -7.37
CA CYS A 426 28.85 1.16 -6.01
C CYS A 426 27.89 2.35 -5.92
N TYR A 427 27.20 2.49 -4.78
CA TYR A 427 26.26 3.56 -4.44
C TYR A 427 25.15 3.84 -5.48
N VAL A 428 24.72 2.80 -6.19
CA VAL A 428 23.55 2.80 -7.08
C VAL A 428 22.56 1.72 -6.62
N PRO A 429 21.86 1.94 -5.49
CA PRO A 429 21.08 0.91 -4.81
C PRO A 429 19.86 0.46 -5.62
N ALA A 430 19.28 -0.66 -5.21
CA ALA A 430 17.96 -1.08 -5.68
C ALA A 430 16.88 -0.06 -5.32
N VAL A 431 16.92 0.51 -4.10
CA VAL A 431 16.08 1.64 -3.70
C VAL A 431 16.91 2.71 -3.02
N SER A 432 16.93 3.93 -3.57
CA SER A 432 17.47 5.12 -2.91
C SER A 432 16.33 6.00 -2.42
N ILE A 433 16.34 6.40 -1.15
CA ILE A 433 15.38 7.39 -0.63
C ILE A 433 16.07 8.59 0.00
N SER A 434 15.55 9.80 -0.25
CA SER A 434 16.02 10.99 0.45
C SER A 434 14.94 12.03 0.73
N GLY A 435 14.99 12.63 1.91
CA GLY A 435 14.15 13.76 2.28
C GLY A 435 13.36 13.50 3.55
N VAL A 436 12.03 13.48 3.49
CA VAL A 436 11.18 13.27 4.68
C VAL A 436 10.00 12.35 4.36
N GLY A 437 9.66 11.40 5.23
CA GLY A 437 8.37 10.68 5.16
C GLY A 437 8.19 9.79 3.93
N ILE A 438 9.24 9.08 3.51
CA ILE A 438 9.19 8.11 2.39
C ILE A 438 9.09 6.69 2.93
N ARG A 439 8.25 5.86 2.30
CA ARG A 439 8.03 4.45 2.69
C ARG A 439 8.55 3.47 1.64
N VAL A 440 9.24 2.42 2.11
CA VAL A 440 9.74 1.30 1.29
C VAL A 440 9.24 0.00 1.93
N SER A 441 8.27 -0.66 1.31
CA SER A 441 7.57 -1.80 1.93
C SER A 441 7.35 -2.99 0.99
N ASN A 442 7.46 -4.22 1.51
CA ASN A 442 7.11 -5.45 0.77
C ASN A 442 7.86 -5.68 -0.54
N ASN A 443 9.07 -5.12 -0.69
CA ASN A 443 9.87 -5.35 -1.89
C ASN A 443 10.71 -6.63 -1.74
N LEU A 444 10.97 -7.29 -2.87
CA LEU A 444 11.97 -8.35 -2.99
C LEU A 444 13.18 -7.80 -3.74
N ILE A 445 14.34 -7.78 -3.08
CA ILE A 445 15.57 -7.24 -3.64
C ILE A 445 16.67 -8.30 -3.60
N HIS A 446 17.23 -8.65 -4.75
CA HIS A 446 18.32 -9.61 -4.80
C HIS A 446 19.27 -9.51 -5.99
N ASP A 447 20.37 -10.25 -5.95
CA ASP A 447 21.42 -10.29 -6.98
C ASP A 447 21.93 -8.89 -7.33
N HIS A 448 22.45 -8.19 -6.32
CA HIS A 448 22.95 -6.83 -6.45
C HIS A 448 24.41 -6.70 -5.94
N PRO A 449 25.33 -6.07 -6.69
CA PRO A 449 26.74 -5.97 -6.29
C PRO A 449 26.99 -5.16 -5.00
N HIS A 450 26.06 -4.29 -4.61
CA HIS A 450 26.23 -3.34 -3.51
C HIS A 450 24.99 -3.26 -2.61
N CYS A 451 24.71 -2.11 -1.97
CA CYS A 451 23.62 -1.94 -1.02
C CYS A 451 22.22 -2.03 -1.66
N ALA A 452 21.28 -2.70 -0.99
CA ALA A 452 19.90 -2.80 -1.47
C ALA A 452 19.14 -1.49 -1.29
N ILE A 453 19.17 -0.92 -0.08
CA ILE A 453 18.46 0.31 0.27
C ILE A 453 19.45 1.33 0.83
N LEU A 454 19.59 2.48 0.16
CA LEU A 454 20.37 3.62 0.66
C LEU A 454 19.43 4.77 1.01
N PHE A 455 19.46 5.23 2.27
CA PHE A 455 18.54 6.28 2.71
C PHE A 455 19.26 7.49 3.34
N GLY A 456 18.64 8.66 3.23
CA GLY A 456 19.12 9.86 3.92
C GLY A 456 18.02 10.90 4.14
N GLY A 457 17.77 11.25 5.40
CA GLY A 457 16.68 12.14 5.77
C GLY A 457 15.93 11.69 7.01
N ASN A 458 14.67 12.06 7.10
CA ASN A 458 13.88 12.06 8.32
C ASN A 458 12.59 11.26 8.16
N ASP A 459 12.13 10.66 9.26
CA ASP A 459 10.81 10.03 9.36
C ASP A 459 10.50 9.00 8.25
N HIS A 460 11.52 8.31 7.72
CA HIS A 460 11.36 7.24 6.74
C HIS A 460 10.90 5.93 7.40
N LEU A 461 10.11 5.14 6.67
CA LEU A 461 9.69 3.80 7.09
C LEU A 461 10.15 2.75 6.07
N ILE A 462 11.01 1.83 6.51
CA ILE A 462 11.50 0.71 5.70
C ILE A 462 11.08 -0.58 6.39
N GLU A 463 10.11 -1.29 5.82
CA GLU A 463 9.51 -2.45 6.48
C GLU A 463 9.12 -3.60 5.55
N LEU A 464 9.00 -4.81 6.08
CA LEU A 464 8.45 -5.96 5.35
C LEU A 464 9.19 -6.30 4.04
N ASN A 465 10.42 -5.82 3.84
CA ASN A 465 11.19 -6.13 2.64
C ASN A 465 11.95 -7.44 2.85
N GLU A 466 12.04 -8.24 1.79
CA GLU A 466 12.95 -9.38 1.70
C GLU A 466 14.16 -8.97 0.87
N ILE A 467 15.35 -9.08 1.46
CA ILE A 467 16.60 -8.66 0.84
C ILE A 467 17.61 -9.79 0.95
N HIS A 468 18.06 -10.31 -0.19
CA HIS A 468 19.03 -11.38 -0.18
C HIS A 468 20.00 -11.38 -1.34
N HIS A 469 21.16 -12.00 -1.20
CA HIS A 469 22.17 -12.03 -2.27
C HIS A 469 22.51 -10.62 -2.78
N VAL A 470 22.73 -9.70 -1.84
CA VAL A 470 23.19 -8.33 -2.10
C VAL A 470 24.60 -8.14 -1.52
N CYS A 471 25.24 -7.01 -1.82
CA CYS A 471 26.64 -6.75 -1.45
C CYS A 471 27.62 -7.78 -2.08
N LEU A 472 27.31 -8.31 -3.27
CA LEU A 472 28.03 -9.44 -3.86
C LEU A 472 29.46 -9.12 -4.34
N GLU A 473 29.74 -7.88 -4.73
CA GLU A 473 31.03 -7.50 -5.37
C GLU A 473 31.88 -6.54 -4.51
N THR A 474 31.28 -5.97 -3.46
CA THR A 474 31.79 -4.80 -2.73
C THR A 474 31.96 -5.08 -1.24
N GLY A 475 32.71 -4.21 -0.56
CA GLY A 475 32.94 -4.27 0.89
C GLY A 475 32.69 -2.92 1.54
N ASP A 476 32.56 -2.89 2.87
CA ASP A 476 32.17 -1.69 3.63
C ASP A 476 30.80 -1.14 3.17
N VAL A 477 29.80 -2.03 3.24
CA VAL A 477 28.48 -1.82 2.65
C VAL A 477 27.40 -2.51 3.49
N GLY A 478 26.24 -1.87 3.63
CA GLY A 478 25.05 -2.46 4.26
C GLY A 478 23.98 -2.86 3.23
N ALA A 479 23.22 -3.93 3.49
CA ALA A 479 22.02 -4.21 2.71
C ALA A 479 21.02 -3.03 2.85
N ILE A 480 20.80 -2.56 4.08
CA ILE A 480 20.19 -1.25 4.36
C ILE A 480 21.28 -0.32 4.92
N TYR A 481 21.52 0.82 4.27
CA TYR A 481 22.68 1.68 4.54
C TYR A 481 22.26 3.17 4.66
N THR A 482 22.77 3.86 5.67
CA THR A 482 22.83 5.32 5.78
C THR A 482 24.10 5.78 6.50
N GLY A 483 24.43 7.08 6.44
CA GLY A 483 25.58 7.59 7.18
C GLY A 483 25.72 9.12 7.23
N ARG A 484 26.57 9.58 8.16
CA ARG A 484 27.16 10.92 8.19
C ARG A 484 26.19 12.09 8.36
N ASP A 485 25.10 11.96 9.12
CA ASP A 485 24.27 13.10 9.52
C ASP A 485 23.53 12.86 10.84
N TYR A 486 23.79 13.68 11.88
CA TYR A 486 23.13 13.57 13.19
C TYR A 486 21.62 13.86 13.13
N THR A 487 21.17 14.53 12.07
CA THR A 487 19.80 15.00 11.90
C THR A 487 18.93 14.00 11.16
N PHE A 488 19.45 12.85 10.70
CA PHE A 488 18.68 11.78 10.06
C PHE A 488 17.88 10.94 11.07
N ARG A 489 16.90 11.57 11.72
CA ARG A 489 16.16 11.02 12.87
C ARG A 489 14.72 10.69 12.53
N GLY A 490 14.12 9.85 13.40
CA GLY A 490 12.73 9.40 13.26
C GLY A 490 12.54 8.28 12.23
N ASN A 491 13.64 7.79 11.66
CA ASN A 491 13.62 6.66 10.73
C ASN A 491 13.36 5.35 11.46
N ILE A 492 12.56 4.47 10.85
CA ILE A 492 12.19 3.17 11.39
C ILE A 492 12.53 2.07 10.38
N LEU A 493 13.31 1.10 10.82
CA LEU A 493 13.60 -0.15 10.12
C LEU A 493 12.94 -1.30 10.87
N ARG A 494 11.87 -1.89 10.32
CA ARG A 494 11.16 -2.98 11.02
C ARG A 494 10.70 -4.12 10.15
N HIS A 495 10.63 -5.32 10.72
CA HIS A 495 10.02 -6.48 10.04
C HIS A 495 10.62 -6.78 8.66
N ASN A 496 11.90 -6.46 8.42
CA ASN A 496 12.57 -6.87 7.19
C ASN A 496 13.23 -8.24 7.39
N PHE A 497 13.32 -9.03 6.32
CA PHE A 497 14.09 -10.27 6.29
C PHE A 497 15.32 -10.06 5.40
N ILE A 498 16.51 -10.07 6.01
CA ILE A 498 17.77 -9.82 5.32
C ILE A 498 18.62 -11.08 5.43
N HIS A 499 18.96 -11.71 4.32
CA HIS A 499 19.71 -12.96 4.36
C HIS A 499 20.71 -13.16 3.22
N HIS A 500 21.75 -13.96 3.48
CA HIS A 500 22.74 -14.35 2.45
C HIS A 500 23.37 -13.15 1.75
N THR A 501 23.99 -12.26 2.51
CA THR A 501 24.78 -11.15 1.92
C THR A 501 26.13 -11.65 1.45
N GLY A 502 26.65 -11.06 0.38
CA GLY A 502 28.04 -11.26 -0.04
C GLY A 502 29.01 -10.43 0.81
N GLY A 503 30.16 -10.09 0.26
CA GLY A 503 31.08 -9.12 0.85
C GLY A 503 32.53 -9.46 0.57
N VAL A 504 33.33 -8.43 0.32
CA VAL A 504 34.79 -8.54 0.20
C VAL A 504 35.48 -7.62 1.21
N GLY A 505 36.77 -7.85 1.46
CA GLY A 505 37.57 -6.96 2.31
C GLY A 505 37.02 -6.84 3.73
N MET A 506 36.46 -5.69 4.09
CA MET A 506 35.85 -5.45 5.42
C MET A 506 34.56 -6.23 5.68
N GLY A 507 34.05 -6.95 4.67
CA GLY A 507 32.79 -7.66 4.72
C GLY A 507 31.61 -6.74 4.43
N SER A 508 30.42 -7.23 4.75
CA SER A 508 29.15 -6.55 4.55
C SER A 508 28.34 -6.54 5.84
N MET A 509 27.34 -5.67 5.86
CA MET A 509 26.41 -5.48 6.97
C MET A 509 24.98 -5.76 6.49
N GLY A 510 24.11 -6.28 7.36
CA GLY A 510 22.67 -6.29 7.11
C GLY A 510 22.10 -4.87 7.17
N ILE A 511 22.26 -4.24 8.33
CA ILE A 511 21.85 -2.86 8.61
C ILE A 511 23.09 -2.07 9.03
N TYR A 512 23.50 -1.13 8.18
CA TYR A 512 24.69 -0.31 8.39
C TYR A 512 24.32 1.14 8.72
N MET A 513 24.51 1.51 9.98
CA MET A 513 24.37 2.87 10.50
C MET A 513 25.75 3.50 10.60
N ASP A 514 26.23 4.00 9.47
CA ASP A 514 27.62 4.39 9.29
C ASP A 514 27.91 5.82 9.76
N ASP A 515 29.19 6.13 9.97
CA ASP A 515 29.70 7.51 10.13
C ASP A 515 28.88 8.40 11.07
N CYS A 516 28.66 7.95 12.29
CA CYS A 516 28.01 8.71 13.36
C CYS A 516 26.57 9.17 13.05
N VAL A 517 25.90 8.61 12.05
CA VAL A 517 24.45 8.77 11.88
C VAL A 517 23.72 8.34 13.16
N SER A 518 22.54 8.88 13.45
CA SER A 518 21.92 8.72 14.78
C SER A 518 20.40 8.75 14.72
N GLY A 519 19.73 8.19 15.74
CA GLY A 519 18.28 8.34 15.92
C GLY A 519 17.38 7.44 15.06
N THR A 520 17.91 6.31 14.57
CA THR A 520 17.12 5.30 13.85
C THR A 520 16.64 4.19 14.80
N GLN A 521 15.39 3.78 14.68
CA GLN A 521 14.83 2.63 15.39
C GLN A 521 14.91 1.37 14.52
N ILE A 522 15.40 0.27 15.08
CA ILE A 522 15.66 -1.00 14.40
C ILE A 522 14.99 -2.11 15.20
N TYR A 523 13.84 -2.60 14.75
CA TYR A 523 13.14 -3.63 15.51
C TYR A 523 12.36 -4.67 14.71
N GLY A 524 12.24 -5.87 15.25
CA GLY A 524 11.42 -6.91 14.61
C GLY A 524 11.98 -7.41 13.29
N ASN A 525 13.25 -7.16 12.96
CA ASN A 525 13.87 -7.65 11.73
C ASN A 525 14.41 -9.08 11.95
N VAL A 526 14.45 -9.87 10.88
CA VAL A 526 15.10 -11.19 10.86
C VAL A 526 16.34 -11.10 9.97
N LEU A 527 17.49 -11.46 10.53
CA LEU A 527 18.80 -11.31 9.89
C LEU A 527 19.51 -12.67 9.92
N TRP A 528 19.81 -13.23 8.75
CA TRP A 528 20.29 -14.62 8.63
C TRP A 528 21.48 -14.77 7.67
N LYS A 529 22.57 -15.43 8.09
CA LYS A 529 23.77 -15.66 7.27
C LYS A 529 24.34 -14.36 6.71
N LEU A 530 24.74 -13.49 7.62
CA LEU A 530 25.34 -12.19 7.30
C LEU A 530 26.75 -12.13 7.88
N HIS A 531 27.68 -11.47 7.18
CA HIS A 531 29.00 -11.20 7.74
C HIS A 531 28.86 -10.43 9.05
N ARG A 532 28.20 -9.26 9.04
CA ARG A 532 27.76 -8.55 10.26
C ARG A 532 26.28 -8.22 10.12
N ALA A 533 25.49 -8.36 11.17
CA ALA A 533 24.06 -8.09 11.02
C ALA A 533 23.71 -6.61 11.22
N VAL A 534 23.84 -6.06 12.42
CA VAL A 534 23.65 -4.62 12.69
C VAL A 534 24.99 -3.98 13.07
N PHE A 535 25.42 -2.95 12.34
CA PHE A 535 26.63 -2.20 12.66
C PHE A 535 26.31 -0.73 12.93
N LEU A 536 26.59 -0.27 14.15
CA LEU A 536 26.46 1.11 14.62
C LEU A 536 27.85 1.77 14.67
N GLY A 537 28.20 2.53 13.63
CA GLY A 537 29.51 3.16 13.48
C GLY A 537 29.60 4.52 14.17
N GLY A 538 29.86 4.56 15.48
CA GLY A 538 30.11 5.80 16.24
C GLY A 538 28.89 6.69 16.47
N GLY A 539 27.70 6.26 16.08
CA GLY A 539 26.46 7.01 16.22
C GLY A 539 25.82 6.88 17.61
N ARG A 540 24.66 7.52 17.79
CA ARG A 540 23.93 7.56 19.07
C ARG A 540 22.41 7.49 18.88
N ASP A 541 21.69 7.36 19.99
CA ASP A 541 20.22 7.37 20.06
C ASP A 541 19.57 6.25 19.22
N PHE A 542 20.18 5.06 19.25
CA PHE A 542 19.67 3.88 18.55
C PHE A 542 18.84 2.99 19.47
N LYS A 543 17.82 2.36 18.89
CA LYS A 543 17.10 1.25 19.52
C LYS A 543 17.21 0.03 18.62
N VAL A 544 17.91 -1.01 19.09
CA VAL A 544 18.03 -2.30 18.43
C VAL A 544 17.26 -3.30 19.29
N GLU A 545 15.98 -3.50 18.96
CA GLU A 545 15.06 -4.22 19.82
C GLU A 545 14.28 -5.31 19.10
N ASN A 546 13.98 -6.45 19.74
CA ASN A 546 13.06 -7.43 19.19
C ASN A 546 13.47 -8.02 17.82
N ASN A 547 14.76 -8.07 17.49
CA ASN A 547 15.25 -8.65 16.24
C ASN A 547 15.68 -10.11 16.44
N ILE A 548 15.68 -10.89 15.36
CA ILE A 548 16.22 -12.26 15.33
C ILE A 548 17.48 -12.24 14.46
N PHE A 549 18.58 -12.74 15.01
CA PHE A 549 19.87 -12.88 14.35
C PHE A 549 20.26 -14.36 14.33
N ILE A 550 20.53 -14.90 13.15
CA ILE A 550 20.93 -16.30 12.94
C ILE A 550 22.20 -16.34 12.09
N ASP A 551 23.23 -17.05 12.53
CA ASP A 551 24.49 -17.24 11.79
C ASP A 551 25.13 -15.92 11.33
N CYS A 552 25.33 -15.00 12.27
CA CYS A 552 25.92 -13.67 12.03
C CYS A 552 27.15 -13.45 12.93
N ASP A 553 28.24 -12.87 12.40
CA ASP A 553 29.50 -12.66 13.16
C ASP A 553 30.11 -11.24 13.02
N PRO A 554 29.76 -10.29 13.91
CA PRO A 554 28.79 -10.42 14.99
C PRO A 554 27.35 -10.13 14.54
N ALA A 555 26.38 -10.52 15.38
CA ALA A 555 25.01 -10.03 15.27
C ALA A 555 24.92 -8.50 15.44
N ILE A 556 25.63 -7.94 16.43
CA ILE A 556 25.66 -6.48 16.68
C ILE A 556 27.12 -6.03 16.84
N ASP A 557 27.54 -5.09 16.00
CA ASP A 557 28.85 -4.41 16.07
C ASP A 557 28.62 -2.93 16.43
N ILE A 558 29.35 -2.42 17.41
CA ILE A 558 29.29 -1.03 17.85
C ILE A 558 30.72 -0.52 17.95
N ASP A 559 30.99 0.60 17.26
CA ASP A 559 32.30 1.25 17.34
C ASP A 559 32.22 2.68 17.87
N GLY A 560 33.35 3.18 18.38
CA GLY A 560 33.49 4.53 18.91
C GLY A 560 34.20 5.48 17.96
N ARG A 561 34.05 5.35 16.62
CA ARG A 561 34.86 6.13 15.66
C ARG A 561 34.77 7.65 15.83
N GLY A 562 33.65 8.16 16.38
CA GLY A 562 33.48 9.58 16.73
C GLY A 562 34.44 10.09 17.82
N LEU A 563 35.11 9.19 18.56
CA LEU A 563 36.15 9.50 19.56
C LEU A 563 37.56 9.61 18.97
N SER A 564 37.75 9.14 17.73
CA SER A 564 39.07 9.08 17.12
C SER A 564 39.67 10.47 16.88
N LYS A 565 40.94 10.64 17.28
CA LYS A 565 41.74 11.87 17.05
C LYS A 565 42.42 11.92 15.69
N SER A 566 42.38 10.83 14.90
CA SER A 566 42.87 10.88 13.52
C SER A 566 42.17 12.00 12.74
N PRO A 567 42.89 12.77 11.89
CA PRO A 567 42.33 13.87 11.13
C PRO A 567 41.08 13.51 10.33
N VAL A 568 40.98 12.31 9.78
CA VAL A 568 39.81 11.87 8.99
C VAL A 568 38.54 11.88 9.85
N TRP A 569 38.58 11.22 11.00
CA TRP A 569 37.44 11.07 11.90
C TRP A 569 37.14 12.35 12.68
N ASN A 570 38.19 13.05 13.13
CA ASN A 570 38.02 14.34 13.79
C ASN A 570 37.38 15.39 12.86
N ASN A 571 37.84 15.48 11.60
CA ASN A 571 37.22 16.38 10.61
C ASN A 571 35.79 15.94 10.24
N MET A 572 35.49 14.65 10.22
CA MET A 572 34.12 14.18 10.03
C MET A 572 33.22 14.75 11.12
N VAL A 573 33.57 14.59 12.41
CA VAL A 573 32.76 15.08 13.54
C VAL A 573 32.70 16.61 13.58
N TYR A 574 33.85 17.29 13.63
CA TYR A 574 33.91 18.71 13.96
C TYR A 574 33.75 19.66 12.76
N LYS A 575 33.87 19.15 11.53
CA LYS A 575 33.56 19.93 10.31
C LYS A 575 32.29 19.42 9.65
N THR A 576 32.31 18.20 9.12
CA THR A 576 31.24 17.72 8.24
C THR A 576 29.90 17.57 8.98
N MET A 577 29.90 16.85 10.10
CA MET A 577 28.70 16.61 10.89
C MET A 577 28.19 17.90 11.54
N LYS A 578 29.08 18.72 12.11
CA LYS A 578 28.72 20.03 12.69
C LYS A 578 28.05 20.94 11.65
N GLN A 579 28.59 21.03 10.44
CA GLN A 579 27.97 21.81 9.35
C GLN A 579 26.61 21.25 8.90
N ARG A 580 26.43 19.93 8.86
CA ARG A 580 25.13 19.31 8.55
C ARG A 580 24.08 19.61 9.62
N LEU A 581 24.50 19.50 10.88
CA LEU A 581 23.67 19.79 12.04
C LEU A 581 23.20 21.26 12.04
N GLU A 582 24.10 22.23 11.91
CA GLU A 582 23.74 23.66 11.90
C GLU A 582 22.88 24.05 10.69
N ARG A 583 23.04 23.39 9.53
CA ARG A 583 22.18 23.64 8.34
C ARG A 583 20.70 23.39 8.58
N MET A 584 20.34 22.54 9.53
CA MET A 584 18.94 22.21 9.85
C MET A 584 18.33 23.15 10.90
N ASN A 585 19.06 24.15 11.41
CA ASN A 585 18.62 25.02 12.50
C ASN A 585 18.11 24.22 13.72
N TRP A 586 18.84 23.16 14.07
CA TRP A 586 18.41 22.10 14.97
C TRP A 586 18.00 22.54 16.39
N LYS A 587 18.43 23.73 16.82
CA LYS A 587 18.11 24.33 18.13
C LYS A 587 16.72 24.97 18.17
N GLN A 588 16.06 25.12 17.03
CA GLN A 588 14.74 25.73 16.90
C GLN A 588 13.69 24.71 16.43
N PRO A 589 12.39 24.95 16.70
CA PRO A 589 11.33 24.17 16.09
C PRO A 589 11.43 24.19 14.54
N PRO A 590 11.13 23.08 13.86
CA PRO A 590 10.54 21.86 14.42
C PRO A 590 11.56 20.88 15.04
N TYR A 591 12.86 21.00 14.77
CA TYR A 591 13.88 20.03 15.22
C TYR A 591 14.02 19.94 16.73
N SER A 592 14.05 21.07 17.45
CA SER A 592 14.23 21.05 18.91
C SER A 592 13.05 20.45 19.66
N THR A 593 11.86 20.45 19.05
CA THR A 593 10.65 19.83 19.60
C THR A 593 10.53 18.37 19.16
N ARG A 594 10.84 18.04 17.90
CA ARG A 594 10.67 16.70 17.33
C ARG A 594 11.80 15.74 17.73
N TYR A 595 13.01 16.25 17.87
CA TYR A 595 14.23 15.48 18.18
C TYR A 595 15.01 16.15 19.32
N PRO A 596 14.45 16.19 20.54
CA PRO A 596 15.07 16.89 21.67
C PRO A 596 16.46 16.35 22.05
N GLU A 597 16.77 15.09 21.71
CA GLU A 597 18.06 14.45 21.98
C GLU A 597 19.24 15.14 21.27
N LEU A 598 18.98 15.94 20.22
CA LEU A 598 20.02 16.75 19.59
C LEU A 598 20.66 17.76 20.55
N ALA A 599 19.94 18.22 21.58
CA ALA A 599 20.46 19.10 22.62
C ALA A 599 21.68 18.51 23.34
N ASP A 600 21.74 17.19 23.48
CA ASP A 600 22.84 16.50 24.15
C ASP A 600 24.16 16.60 23.40
N LEU A 601 24.15 16.94 22.10
CA LEU A 601 25.37 17.11 21.32
C LEU A 601 26.19 18.33 21.77
N LYS A 602 25.54 19.34 22.37
CA LYS A 602 26.18 20.61 22.76
C LYS A 602 27.40 20.38 23.65
N LYS A 603 27.27 19.53 24.67
CA LYS A 603 28.34 19.27 25.67
C LYS A 603 29.62 18.67 25.09
N TYR A 604 29.56 18.04 23.92
CA TYR A 604 30.72 17.45 23.22
C TYR A 604 31.35 18.43 22.22
N TYR A 605 30.57 19.33 21.63
CA TYR A 605 31.10 20.37 20.76
C TYR A 605 31.80 21.50 21.52
N ASP A 606 31.50 21.65 22.82
CA ASP A 606 32.14 22.64 23.69
C ASP A 606 33.55 22.21 24.16
N LYS A 607 33.88 20.91 24.12
CA LYS A 607 35.13 20.34 24.68
C LYS A 607 36.17 19.86 23.66
N ASP A 608 35.79 19.64 22.41
CA ASP A 608 36.65 19.06 21.34
C ASP A 608 37.33 17.72 21.74
N ASP A 609 36.65 16.93 22.58
CA ASP A 609 37.17 15.68 23.13
C ASP A 609 36.75 14.41 22.34
N GLY A 610 35.97 14.57 21.27
CA GLY A 610 35.37 13.49 20.49
C GLY A 610 33.90 13.29 20.88
N LEU A 611 33.13 12.62 20.03
CA LEU A 611 31.70 12.37 20.26
C LEU A 611 31.47 10.87 20.48
N PRO A 612 31.21 10.43 21.73
CA PRO A 612 31.01 9.02 22.04
C PRO A 612 29.63 8.53 21.56
N PRO A 613 29.50 7.22 21.28
CA PRO A 613 28.21 6.56 21.29
C PRO A 613 27.44 6.86 22.58
N GLY A 614 26.12 6.89 22.50
CA GLY A 614 25.29 7.09 23.69
C GLY A 614 23.81 6.89 23.41
N ASN A 615 23.02 6.69 24.47
CA ASN A 615 21.59 6.38 24.38
C ASN A 615 21.31 5.20 23.41
N ILE A 616 22.20 4.21 23.36
CA ILE A 616 22.01 3.01 22.56
C ILE A 616 21.35 1.96 23.44
N LEU A 617 20.18 1.48 23.02
CA LEU A 617 19.47 0.38 23.65
C LEU A 617 19.56 -0.87 22.77
N VAL A 618 20.09 -1.96 23.32
CA VAL A 618 20.10 -3.30 22.72
C VAL A 618 19.26 -4.21 23.60
N ALA A 619 18.02 -4.48 23.22
CA ALA A 619 17.08 -5.17 24.10
C ALA A 619 16.20 -6.22 23.43
N ARG A 620 15.94 -7.33 24.13
CA ARG A 620 14.94 -8.32 23.70
C ARG A 620 15.21 -8.86 22.30
N ASN A 621 16.47 -9.04 21.91
CA ASN A 621 16.82 -9.67 20.65
C ASN A 621 17.08 -11.17 20.87
N ILE A 622 16.87 -11.98 19.83
CA ILE A 622 17.27 -13.38 19.78
C ILE A 622 18.55 -13.45 18.94
N CYS A 623 19.63 -13.97 19.51
CA CYS A 623 20.90 -14.14 18.79
C CYS A 623 21.31 -15.61 18.86
N VAL A 624 21.34 -16.26 17.69
CA VAL A 624 21.81 -17.64 17.51
C VAL A 624 23.04 -17.60 16.62
N GLY A 625 24.21 -17.83 17.20
CA GLY A 625 25.50 -17.78 16.50
C GLY A 625 26.67 -17.62 17.48
N GLU A 626 27.89 -17.70 16.98
CA GLU A 626 29.10 -17.70 17.82
C GLU A 626 29.35 -16.35 18.52
N LYS A 627 29.09 -15.23 17.82
CA LYS A 627 29.37 -13.89 18.34
C LYS A 627 28.17 -12.97 18.20
N TRP A 628 27.56 -12.60 19.33
CA TRP A 628 26.36 -11.76 19.28
C TRP A 628 26.65 -10.25 19.43
N LEU A 629 27.62 -9.85 20.26
CA LEU A 629 27.93 -8.43 20.50
C LEU A 629 29.44 -8.16 20.44
N THR A 630 29.81 -7.16 19.64
CA THR A 630 31.16 -6.56 19.62
C THR A 630 31.06 -5.07 19.94
N ILE A 631 31.86 -4.60 20.90
CA ILE A 631 32.06 -3.18 21.19
C ILE A 631 33.55 -2.89 21.05
N ARG A 632 33.91 -1.94 20.19
CA ARG A 632 35.33 -1.71 19.81
C ARG A 632 35.63 -0.25 19.47
N TRP A 633 36.88 -0.01 19.09
CA TRP A 633 37.36 1.29 18.59
C TRP A 633 37.06 2.46 19.55
N GLY A 634 37.35 2.25 20.84
CA GLY A 634 37.15 3.26 21.89
C GLY A 634 35.75 3.34 22.48
N ALA A 635 34.75 2.65 21.90
CA ALA A 635 33.47 2.45 22.59
C ALA A 635 33.63 1.47 23.76
N THR A 636 32.85 1.66 24.82
CA THR A 636 32.86 0.81 26.02
C THR A 636 31.47 0.30 26.37
N LYS A 637 31.36 -0.75 27.21
CA LYS A 637 30.07 -1.33 27.60
C LYS A 637 29.17 -0.34 28.33
N GLU A 638 29.74 0.59 29.08
CA GLU A 638 29.01 1.61 29.84
C GLU A 638 28.29 2.62 28.93
N MET A 639 28.65 2.69 27.65
CA MET A 639 28.00 3.54 26.65
C MET A 639 26.74 2.91 26.02
N VAL A 640 26.47 1.64 26.31
CA VAL A 640 25.40 0.84 25.68
C VAL A 640 24.55 0.17 26.75
N THR A 641 23.24 0.37 26.71
CA THR A 641 22.30 -0.36 27.57
C THR A 641 21.97 -1.69 26.92
N VAL A 642 22.33 -2.79 27.57
CA VAL A 642 22.05 -4.17 27.13
C VAL A 642 21.10 -4.83 28.12
N GLN A 643 19.95 -5.31 27.67
CA GLN A 643 18.96 -5.95 28.55
C GLN A 643 18.12 -7.02 27.84
N ASP A 644 17.75 -8.07 28.56
CA ASP A 644 16.73 -9.05 28.13
C ASP A 644 16.98 -9.73 26.77
N ASN A 645 18.22 -9.81 26.27
CA ASN A 645 18.52 -10.49 25.01
C ASN A 645 18.64 -12.00 25.24
N PHE A 646 18.00 -12.79 24.38
CA PHE A 646 18.13 -14.24 24.34
C PHE A 646 19.37 -14.60 23.50
N VAL A 647 20.47 -14.96 24.18
CA VAL A 647 21.78 -15.20 23.54
C VAL A 647 22.35 -16.60 23.81
N GLU A 648 21.64 -17.41 24.60
CA GLU A 648 22.00 -18.77 24.97
C GLU A 648 20.76 -19.66 24.99
N GLY A 649 20.90 -20.91 24.54
CA GLY A 649 19.81 -21.90 24.48
C GLY A 649 19.06 -21.94 23.14
N ASP A 650 18.05 -22.81 23.05
CA ASP A 650 17.19 -22.95 21.87
C ASP A 650 16.01 -21.96 21.94
N PRO A 651 15.83 -21.06 20.97
CA PRO A 651 14.69 -20.15 20.93
C PRO A 651 13.38 -20.82 20.49
N HIS A 652 13.39 -22.10 20.09
CA HIS A 652 12.23 -22.86 19.60
C HIS A 652 11.66 -22.30 18.29
N PHE A 653 12.49 -22.22 17.25
CA PHE A 653 12.02 -21.92 15.90
C PHE A 653 11.06 -23.03 15.38
N VAL A 654 10.15 -22.64 14.48
CA VAL A 654 9.24 -23.57 13.80
C VAL A 654 10.04 -24.53 12.91
N ASP A 655 10.85 -24.00 12.00
CA ASP A 655 11.76 -24.76 11.14
C ASP A 655 12.93 -23.89 10.63
N ALA A 656 13.93 -23.71 11.49
CA ALA A 656 15.11 -22.91 11.15
C ALA A 656 15.89 -23.45 9.95
N ALA A 657 15.82 -24.76 9.66
CA ALA A 657 16.57 -25.38 8.57
C ALA A 657 16.02 -24.97 7.20
N SER A 658 14.72 -24.73 7.09
CA SER A 658 14.08 -24.21 5.86
C SER A 658 14.02 -22.68 5.80
N GLY A 659 14.55 -21.98 6.82
CA GLY A 659 14.49 -20.52 6.92
C GLY A 659 13.21 -19.97 7.56
N ASP A 660 12.40 -20.83 8.21
CA ASP A 660 11.23 -20.43 8.97
C ASP A 660 11.59 -20.12 10.43
N PHE A 661 11.89 -18.85 10.68
CA PHE A 661 12.30 -18.33 11.98
C PHE A 661 11.14 -17.86 12.86
N ARG A 662 9.90 -18.26 12.54
CA ARG A 662 8.77 -18.06 13.46
C ARG A 662 9.04 -18.83 14.75
N LEU A 663 8.59 -18.28 15.87
CA LEU A 663 8.75 -18.92 17.18
C LEU A 663 7.51 -19.75 17.51
N LYS A 664 7.73 -20.96 18.02
CA LYS A 664 6.69 -21.77 18.66
C LYS A 664 6.17 -21.05 19.91
N ASP A 665 4.90 -21.28 20.26
CA ASP A 665 4.22 -20.58 21.37
C ASP A 665 4.88 -20.78 22.74
N ASP A 666 5.67 -21.85 22.89
CA ASP A 666 6.39 -22.19 24.11
C ASP A 666 7.82 -21.59 24.17
N SER A 667 8.20 -20.76 23.19
CA SER A 667 9.54 -20.16 23.12
C SER A 667 9.93 -19.45 24.43
N PRO A 668 11.12 -19.73 25.00
CA PRO A 668 11.59 -19.06 26.21
C PRO A 668 11.83 -17.55 26.00
N ALA A 669 12.05 -17.10 24.76
CA ALA A 669 12.27 -15.69 24.44
C ALA A 669 11.06 -14.79 24.79
N PHE A 670 9.84 -15.34 24.77
CA PHE A 670 8.64 -14.58 25.17
C PHE A 670 8.67 -14.15 26.64
N LYS A 671 9.34 -14.92 27.52
CA LYS A 671 9.51 -14.57 28.94
C LYS A 671 10.42 -13.35 29.14
N LEU A 672 11.33 -13.11 28.21
CA LEU A 672 12.19 -11.91 28.16
C LEU A 672 11.47 -10.71 27.52
N GLY A 673 10.19 -10.86 27.14
CA GLY A 673 9.39 -9.81 26.54
C GLY A 673 9.50 -9.69 25.03
N PHE A 674 10.15 -10.65 24.35
CA PHE A 674 10.15 -10.74 22.88
C PHE A 674 8.70 -10.77 22.35
N LYS A 675 8.47 -10.16 21.19
CA LYS A 675 7.18 -10.06 20.50
C LYS A 675 7.28 -10.75 19.14
N LYS A 676 6.22 -11.48 18.77
CA LYS A 676 6.14 -12.16 17.48
C LYS A 676 6.37 -11.17 16.33
N ILE A 677 7.22 -11.56 15.38
CA ILE A 677 7.44 -10.85 14.12
C ILE A 677 6.41 -11.36 13.10
N PRO A 678 5.76 -10.49 12.31
CA PRO A 678 4.82 -10.90 11.26
C PRO A 678 5.57 -11.47 10.05
N PHE A 679 6.25 -12.61 10.23
CA PHE A 679 7.19 -13.16 9.26
C PHE A 679 6.52 -13.51 7.93
N GLU A 680 5.30 -14.04 7.98
CA GLU A 680 4.44 -14.33 6.82
C GLU A 680 4.03 -13.11 5.97
N GLN A 681 4.26 -11.88 6.44
CA GLN A 681 3.96 -10.65 5.70
C GLN A 681 5.18 -10.06 4.99
N ILE A 682 6.37 -10.65 5.16
CA ILE A 682 7.62 -10.14 4.60
C ILE A 682 7.76 -10.58 3.13
N GLY A 683 8.33 -9.70 2.31
CA GLY A 683 8.55 -9.92 0.89
C GLY A 683 7.34 -9.54 0.04
N LEU A 684 7.29 -10.08 -1.18
CA LEU A 684 6.22 -9.79 -2.13
C LEU A 684 4.88 -10.33 -1.62
N VAL A 685 3.87 -9.49 -1.68
CA VAL A 685 2.48 -9.90 -1.46
C VAL A 685 2.01 -10.68 -2.68
N LYS A 686 1.67 -11.97 -2.47
CA LYS A 686 1.22 -12.87 -3.53
C LYS A 686 0.03 -12.27 -4.30
N LYS A 687 0.14 -12.23 -5.63
CA LYS A 687 -0.97 -11.88 -6.53
C LYS A 687 -2.07 -12.94 -6.41
N THR A 688 -3.13 -12.67 -5.65
CA THR A 688 -4.40 -13.39 -5.84
C THR A 688 -4.92 -13.05 -7.24
N THR A 689 -5.21 -14.06 -8.06
CA THR A 689 -5.55 -14.01 -9.50
C THR A 689 -6.85 -13.26 -9.87
N ARG A 690 -7.27 -12.25 -9.09
CA ARG A 690 -8.40 -11.36 -9.40
C ARG A 690 -8.07 -9.86 -9.25
N SER A 691 -6.83 -9.49 -8.95
CA SER A 691 -6.42 -8.08 -8.76
C SER A 691 -5.77 -7.46 -10.00
N GLU A 692 -6.54 -7.25 -11.08
CA GLU A 692 -6.06 -6.48 -12.24
C GLU A 692 -6.36 -4.97 -12.17
N GLU A 693 -7.11 -4.47 -11.17
CA GLU A 693 -7.61 -3.07 -11.25
C GLU A 693 -7.32 -2.12 -10.08
N THR A 694 -6.96 -2.55 -8.87
CA THR A 694 -6.80 -1.59 -7.76
C THR A 694 -5.40 -0.99 -7.68
N ASN A 695 -5.35 0.34 -7.73
CA ASN A 695 -4.15 1.17 -7.61
C ASN A 695 -3.82 1.34 -6.11
N PRO A 696 -2.67 0.85 -5.58
CA PRO A 696 -2.34 1.00 -4.17
C PRO A 696 -1.93 2.44 -3.87
N GLY A 697 -2.61 3.04 -2.90
CA GLY A 697 -2.84 4.49 -2.84
C GLY A 697 -1.65 5.36 -2.44
N ILE A 698 -1.78 6.65 -2.80
CA ILE A 698 -1.38 7.77 -1.95
C ILE A 698 -2.50 8.83 -1.97
N VAL A 699 -2.98 9.13 -0.79
CA VAL A 699 -3.85 10.26 -0.47
C VAL A 699 -3.11 11.57 -0.76
N ALA A 700 -3.60 12.32 -1.74
CA ALA A 700 -3.42 13.77 -1.78
C ALA A 700 -4.62 14.45 -1.13
N GLU A 701 -4.37 15.24 -0.10
CA GLU A 701 -5.30 16.30 0.28
C GLU A 701 -5.38 17.33 -0.85
N GLY A 702 -6.41 17.22 -1.68
CA GLY A 702 -6.90 18.26 -2.57
C GLY A 702 -8.41 18.35 -2.43
N LYS A 703 -8.95 19.57 -2.31
CA LYS A 703 -10.39 19.89 -2.44
C LYS A 703 -10.86 19.33 -3.81
N LYS A 704 -11.54 18.20 -3.95
CA LYS A 704 -12.89 17.76 -3.53
C LYS A 704 -14.00 18.17 -4.51
N GLU A 705 -14.02 17.48 -5.64
CA GLU A 705 -15.25 17.08 -6.32
C GLU A 705 -15.47 15.56 -6.09
N ASN A 706 -16.69 15.20 -5.71
CA ASN A 706 -17.16 13.85 -5.34
C ASN A 706 -16.37 13.10 -4.27
N SER A 707 -16.02 13.81 -3.20
CA SER A 707 -15.41 13.18 -2.03
C SER A 707 -16.45 12.57 -1.09
N PHE A 708 -16.19 11.36 -0.62
CA PHE A 708 -16.97 10.68 0.41
C PHE A 708 -16.59 11.19 1.79
N TYR A 709 -17.59 11.56 2.58
CA TYR A 709 -17.43 12.08 3.93
C TYR A 709 -18.18 11.24 4.93
N VAL A 710 -17.52 11.00 6.05
CA VAL A 710 -18.04 10.19 7.15
C VAL A 710 -17.85 10.94 8.45
N GLY A 711 -18.94 11.06 9.20
CA GLY A 711 -18.99 11.60 10.54
C GLY A 711 -19.58 10.56 11.49
N PHE A 712 -18.94 10.38 12.63
CA PHE A 712 -19.44 9.54 13.70
C PHE A 712 -19.72 10.38 14.94
N SER A 713 -20.70 9.95 15.70
CA SER A 713 -20.89 10.33 17.11
C SER A 713 -21.45 9.14 17.87
N SER A 714 -21.36 9.19 19.19
CA SER A 714 -22.04 8.24 20.06
C SER A 714 -22.54 8.97 21.29
N VAL A 715 -23.67 8.53 21.82
CA VAL A 715 -24.33 9.19 22.95
C VAL A 715 -24.86 8.17 23.95
N ASP A 716 -24.64 8.45 25.23
CA ASP A 716 -25.26 7.70 26.34
C ASP A 716 -26.76 8.01 26.37
N ILE A 717 -27.57 6.95 26.19
CA ILE A 717 -29.03 6.97 26.26
C ILE A 717 -29.55 6.26 27.51
N THR A 718 -28.68 6.01 28.50
CA THR A 718 -29.05 5.33 29.75
C THR A 718 -29.96 6.22 30.60
N PRO A 719 -31.14 5.74 31.03
CA PRO A 719 -32.04 6.46 31.91
C PRO A 719 -31.39 6.73 33.28
N LYS A 720 -31.55 7.94 33.82
CA LYS A 720 -30.97 8.32 35.13
C LYS A 720 -31.92 8.09 36.32
N LYS A 721 -33.11 7.56 36.08
CA LYS A 721 -34.10 7.20 37.11
C LYS A 721 -34.51 5.74 36.93
N PRO A 722 -35.05 5.09 37.98
CA PRO A 722 -35.69 3.79 37.82
C PRO A 722 -36.73 3.83 36.70
N VAL A 723 -36.77 2.80 35.86
CA VAL A 723 -37.65 2.77 34.68
C VAL A 723 -38.00 1.33 34.32
N VAL A 724 -39.13 1.13 33.66
CA VAL A 724 -39.52 -0.20 33.18
C VAL A 724 -38.70 -0.57 31.94
N VAL A 725 -38.10 -1.75 31.95
CA VAL A 725 -37.48 -2.36 30.76
C VAL A 725 -38.48 -3.27 30.07
N ILE A 726 -38.52 -3.20 28.73
CA ILE A 726 -39.57 -3.82 27.92
C ILE A 726 -39.03 -4.99 27.08
N GLY A 727 -39.92 -5.89 26.65
CA GLY A 727 -39.56 -7.07 25.86
C GLY A 727 -39.84 -8.42 26.53
N GLN A 728 -40.37 -8.40 27.75
CA GLN A 728 -40.85 -9.60 28.45
C GLN A 728 -42.33 -9.47 28.77
N MET A 729 -43.08 -10.57 28.78
CA MET A 729 -44.54 -10.56 29.03
C MET A 729 -44.93 -10.26 30.49
N HIS A 730 -44.03 -9.66 31.27
CA HIS A 730 -44.27 -9.21 32.64
C HIS A 730 -43.46 -7.93 32.91
N LYS A 731 -43.94 -7.12 33.85
CA LYS A 731 -43.31 -5.83 34.22
C LYS A 731 -42.03 -6.05 35.03
N ARG A 732 -40.94 -5.40 34.60
CA ARG A 732 -39.64 -5.35 35.31
C ARG A 732 -39.19 -3.90 35.45
N ILE A 733 -38.94 -3.45 36.68
CA ILE A 733 -38.44 -2.09 36.96
C ILE A 733 -36.93 -2.18 37.17
N ALA A 734 -36.17 -1.63 36.23
CA ALA A 734 -34.73 -1.48 36.38
C ALA A 734 -34.41 -0.35 37.36
N ARG A 735 -33.63 -0.68 38.39
CA ARG A 735 -33.17 0.28 39.41
C ARG A 735 -31.66 0.51 39.33
N THR A 736 -30.93 -0.43 38.74
CA THR A 736 -29.49 -0.38 38.50
C THR A 736 -29.19 -0.48 37.00
N THR A 737 -27.98 -0.09 36.63
CA THR A 737 -27.42 -0.25 35.29
C THR A 737 -26.25 -1.21 35.40
N LEU A 738 -26.31 -2.32 34.68
CA LEU A 738 -25.21 -3.26 34.55
C LEU A 738 -24.16 -2.70 33.59
N ASP A 739 -24.61 -2.20 32.43
CA ASP A 739 -23.79 -1.55 31.43
C ASP A 739 -24.61 -0.51 30.64
N PRO A 740 -23.97 0.56 30.13
CA PRO A 740 -24.68 1.69 29.55
C PRO A 740 -25.31 1.37 28.20
N LEU A 741 -26.49 1.94 27.95
CA LEU A 741 -27.12 1.96 26.64
C LEU A 741 -26.48 3.05 25.77
N THR A 742 -26.07 2.69 24.56
CA THR A 742 -25.42 3.59 23.61
C THR A 742 -26.27 3.73 22.34
N ALA A 743 -26.40 4.96 21.84
CA ALA A 743 -26.75 5.20 20.45
C ALA A 743 -25.49 5.62 19.68
N THR A 744 -25.24 4.98 18.53
CA THR A 744 -24.12 5.33 17.64
C THR A 744 -24.69 5.87 16.33
N VAL A 745 -24.19 7.02 15.90
CA VAL A 745 -24.64 7.70 14.68
C VAL A 745 -23.55 7.65 13.63
N LEU A 746 -23.94 7.31 12.40
CA LEU A 746 -23.12 7.33 11.20
C LEU A 746 -23.75 8.30 10.18
N ALA A 747 -23.07 9.41 9.91
CA ALA A 747 -23.44 10.38 8.90
C ALA A 747 -22.56 10.21 7.66
N LEU A 748 -23.19 10.05 6.50
CA LEU A 748 -22.56 9.84 5.20
C LEU A 748 -22.96 10.95 4.23
N GLU A 749 -22.02 11.44 3.45
CA GLU A 749 -22.29 12.42 2.40
C GLU A 749 -21.27 12.29 1.25
N THR A 750 -21.73 12.42 0.00
CA THR A 750 -20.87 12.83 -1.11
C THR A 750 -21.01 14.33 -1.35
N ARG A 751 -19.88 15.02 -1.56
CA ARG A 751 -19.88 16.45 -1.92
C ARG A 751 -19.39 16.63 -3.36
N GLY A 752 -20.19 17.31 -4.19
CA GLY A 752 -19.96 17.66 -5.60
C GLY A 752 -21.06 18.63 -6.10
N GLY A 753 -21.14 18.92 -7.40
CA GLY A 753 -22.23 19.72 -7.99
C GLY A 753 -23.63 19.18 -7.63
N GLU A 754 -24.69 19.99 -7.74
CA GLU A 754 -26.04 19.66 -7.20
C GLU A 754 -26.60 18.30 -7.63
N SER A 755 -26.18 17.75 -8.78
CA SER A 755 -26.57 16.42 -9.28
C SER A 755 -25.85 15.23 -8.64
N ASN A 756 -24.78 15.45 -7.87
CA ASN A 756 -23.90 14.40 -7.31
C ASN A 756 -23.85 14.37 -5.76
N LYS A 757 -24.67 15.19 -5.09
CA LYS A 757 -24.78 15.23 -3.63
C LYS A 757 -25.76 14.17 -3.13
N GLU A 758 -25.25 13.15 -2.45
CA GLU A 758 -26.05 12.12 -1.80
C GLU A 758 -25.77 12.10 -0.28
N GLN A 759 -26.77 11.74 0.52
CA GLN A 759 -26.72 11.86 1.97
C GLN A 759 -27.41 10.67 2.68
N ALA A 760 -26.90 10.28 3.84
CA ALA A 760 -27.61 9.39 4.76
C ALA A 760 -27.18 9.65 6.19
N ILE A 761 -28.10 9.52 7.13
CA ILE A 761 -27.78 9.39 8.55
C ILE A 761 -28.41 8.10 9.06
N MET A 762 -27.56 7.21 9.55
CA MET A 762 -27.97 5.96 10.15
C MET A 762 -27.72 6.05 11.65
N VAL A 763 -28.67 5.58 12.46
CA VAL A 763 -28.51 5.53 13.91
C VAL A 763 -28.80 4.11 14.39
N SER A 764 -27.89 3.54 15.16
CA SER A 764 -28.12 2.27 15.86
C SER A 764 -28.25 2.52 17.35
N CYS A 765 -29.33 1.99 17.93
CA CYS A 765 -29.73 2.28 19.30
C CYS A 765 -29.83 1.00 20.13
N ASP A 766 -29.25 1.02 21.33
CA ASP A 766 -29.45 -0.02 22.33
C ASP A 766 -30.85 0.07 22.96
N VAL A 767 -31.87 -0.31 22.17
CA VAL A 767 -33.30 -0.37 22.54
C VAL A 767 -33.94 -1.60 21.91
N ILE A 768 -35.20 -1.90 22.25
CA ILE A 768 -35.91 -3.05 21.69
C ILE A 768 -36.34 -2.86 20.23
N PHE A 769 -36.90 -1.71 19.87
CA PHE A 769 -37.37 -1.39 18.51
C PHE A 769 -37.52 0.12 18.37
N ILE A 770 -37.71 0.61 17.15
CA ILE A 770 -37.98 2.04 16.87
C ILE A 770 -39.47 2.22 16.54
N ARG A 771 -40.10 3.26 17.09
CA ARG A 771 -41.47 3.66 16.73
C ARG A 771 -41.44 4.73 15.64
N LYS A 772 -42.35 4.65 14.66
CA LYS A 772 -42.50 5.64 13.58
C LYS A 772 -42.56 7.08 14.11
N GLN A 773 -43.37 7.30 15.16
CA GLN A 773 -43.51 8.62 15.78
C GLN A 773 -42.23 9.14 16.45
N ILE A 774 -41.35 8.27 16.95
CA ILE A 774 -40.09 8.66 17.59
C ILE A 774 -39.09 9.09 16.53
N GLN A 775 -38.98 8.35 15.44
CA GLN A 775 -38.18 8.74 14.28
C GLN A 775 -38.65 10.09 13.72
N GLN A 776 -39.97 10.29 13.56
CA GLN A 776 -40.50 11.55 13.06
C GLN A 776 -40.14 12.74 13.96
N ARG A 777 -40.30 12.60 15.29
CA ARG A 777 -39.92 13.66 16.25
C ARG A 777 -38.43 14.01 16.17
N ILE A 778 -37.56 13.02 15.95
CA ILE A 778 -36.12 13.26 15.76
C ILE A 778 -35.88 14.00 14.44
N ARG A 779 -36.51 13.57 13.34
CA ARG A 779 -36.43 14.26 12.04
C ARG A 779 -36.89 15.72 12.16
N ASP A 780 -37.98 15.97 12.88
CA ASP A 780 -38.53 17.33 13.09
C ASP A 780 -37.56 18.23 13.86
N LEU A 781 -36.93 17.73 14.93
CA LEU A 781 -35.93 18.48 15.69
C LEU A 781 -34.63 18.71 14.91
N VAL A 782 -34.15 17.67 14.23
CA VAL A 782 -32.89 17.68 13.46
C VAL A 782 -32.99 18.62 12.26
N LYS A 783 -34.18 18.74 11.64
CA LYS A 783 -34.43 19.66 10.51
C LYS A 783 -34.04 21.10 10.81
N ALA A 784 -34.24 21.55 12.05
CA ALA A 784 -33.83 22.89 12.49
C ALA A 784 -32.33 22.99 12.78
N GLN A 785 -31.68 21.91 13.21
CA GLN A 785 -30.27 21.89 13.63
C GLN A 785 -29.29 21.74 12.45
N ILE A 786 -29.69 21.01 11.41
CA ILE A 786 -28.87 20.71 10.22
C ILE A 786 -29.68 20.90 8.93
N PRO A 787 -30.00 22.15 8.54
CA PRO A 787 -30.92 22.44 7.43
C PRO A 787 -30.40 22.03 6.05
N ASP A 788 -29.11 21.68 5.93
CA ASP A 788 -28.46 21.23 4.70
C ASP A 788 -28.58 19.71 4.44
N PHE A 789 -29.29 19.01 5.33
CA PHE A 789 -29.56 17.57 5.26
C PHE A 789 -31.03 17.27 4.94
N ASP A 790 -31.26 16.36 4.00
CA ASP A 790 -32.57 15.79 3.75
C ASP A 790 -32.96 14.84 4.90
N VAL A 791 -33.77 15.33 5.85
CA VAL A 791 -34.21 14.54 7.01
C VAL A 791 -34.99 13.28 6.67
N SER A 792 -35.54 13.15 5.45
CA SER A 792 -36.14 11.88 5.00
C SER A 792 -35.10 10.76 4.87
N LYS A 793 -33.81 11.08 4.74
CA LYS A 793 -32.68 10.16 4.63
C LYS A 793 -32.04 9.83 5.99
N LEU A 794 -32.69 10.18 7.10
CA LEU A 794 -32.32 9.74 8.44
C LEU A 794 -33.21 8.60 8.88
N PHE A 795 -32.62 7.49 9.31
CA PHE A 795 -33.35 6.39 9.92
C PHE A 795 -32.63 5.79 11.12
N LEU A 796 -33.42 5.21 12.01
CA LEU A 796 -32.95 4.52 13.20
C LEU A 796 -33.19 3.01 13.07
N ASN A 797 -32.30 2.22 13.66
CA ASN A 797 -32.47 0.80 13.92
C ASN A 797 -32.21 0.49 15.40
N ALA A 798 -32.70 -0.67 15.83
CA ALA A 798 -32.53 -1.16 17.19
C ALA A 798 -31.62 -2.39 17.22
N THR A 799 -30.77 -2.50 18.25
CA THR A 799 -30.03 -3.75 18.51
C THR A 799 -30.93 -4.85 19.05
N HIS A 800 -32.17 -4.52 19.42
CA HIS A 800 -33.16 -5.43 19.98
C HIS A 800 -32.77 -5.95 21.36
N THR A 801 -32.26 -5.06 22.23
CA THR A 801 -32.06 -5.38 23.64
C THR A 801 -33.39 -5.35 24.40
N HIS A 802 -33.61 -6.37 25.24
CA HIS A 802 -34.79 -6.53 26.08
C HIS A 802 -34.61 -5.94 27.49
N THR A 803 -33.49 -5.25 27.72
CA THR A 803 -33.13 -4.60 28.99
C THR A 803 -33.02 -3.09 28.84
N ALA A 804 -33.83 -2.52 27.95
CA ALA A 804 -33.94 -1.08 27.70
C ALA A 804 -35.39 -0.59 27.85
N PRO A 805 -35.61 0.72 28.11
CA PRO A 805 -36.95 1.27 28.28
C PRO A 805 -37.74 1.41 26.99
N GLY A 806 -39.08 1.47 27.12
CA GLY A 806 -39.98 1.88 26.05
C GLY A 806 -40.13 3.40 25.93
N PHE A 807 -40.81 3.85 24.88
CA PHE A 807 -40.99 5.29 24.58
C PHE A 807 -42.39 5.85 24.83
N ILE A 808 -43.39 5.00 25.05
CA ILE A 808 -44.81 5.37 25.06
C ILE A 808 -45.51 4.62 26.19
N ASP A 809 -46.22 5.33 27.06
CA ASP A 809 -46.77 4.80 28.33
C ASP A 809 -47.76 3.64 28.13
N ASN A 810 -48.57 3.68 27.07
CA ASN A 810 -49.64 2.70 26.82
C ASN A 810 -49.42 1.77 25.62
N ALA A 811 -48.22 1.74 25.04
CA ALA A 811 -47.93 0.89 23.86
C ALA A 811 -48.13 -0.62 24.11
N PHE A 812 -48.18 -1.05 25.37
CA PHE A 812 -48.36 -2.45 25.78
C PHE A 812 -49.69 -2.68 26.52
N LYS A 813 -50.74 -1.93 26.17
CA LYS A 813 -52.11 -2.13 26.69
C LYS A 813 -52.17 -2.20 28.23
N GLY A 814 -51.38 -1.36 28.91
CA GLY A 814 -51.30 -1.27 30.37
C GLY A 814 -50.32 -2.24 31.06
N LEU A 815 -49.70 -3.19 30.35
CA LEU A 815 -48.78 -4.18 30.96
C LEU A 815 -47.60 -3.54 31.70
N TYR A 816 -47.12 -2.39 31.22
CA TYR A 816 -45.97 -1.66 31.77
C TYR A 816 -46.37 -0.34 32.44
N ASP A 817 -47.63 -0.19 32.84
CA ASP A 817 -48.08 1.02 33.52
C ASP A 817 -47.29 1.25 34.83
N VAL A 818 -46.81 2.48 35.01
CA VAL A 818 -46.06 2.95 36.18
C VAL A 818 -46.80 4.07 36.93
N SER A 819 -48.05 4.36 36.59
CA SER A 819 -48.86 5.41 37.21
C SER A 819 -48.95 5.28 38.74
N LYS A 820 -48.79 4.07 39.28
CA LYS A 820 -48.82 3.76 40.72
C LYS A 820 -47.43 3.60 41.36
N ASP A 821 -46.35 3.62 40.57
CA ASP A 821 -44.99 3.36 41.05
C ASP A 821 -44.24 4.68 41.30
N LYS A 822 -44.24 5.13 42.55
CA LYS A 822 -43.58 6.38 42.94
C LYS A 822 -42.08 6.37 42.58
N GLY A 823 -41.62 7.44 41.93
CA GLY A 823 -40.21 7.63 41.58
C GLY A 823 -39.72 6.86 40.35
N VAL A 824 -40.62 6.15 39.66
CA VAL A 824 -40.32 5.45 38.41
C VAL A 824 -40.62 6.35 37.21
N MET A 825 -39.67 6.47 36.29
CA MET A 825 -39.77 7.23 35.06
C MET A 825 -40.82 6.60 34.13
N LYS A 826 -41.68 7.44 33.55
CA LYS A 826 -42.64 7.05 32.51
C LYS A 826 -41.92 6.78 31.19
N ALA A 827 -42.49 5.90 30.37
CA ALA A 827 -41.94 5.63 29.04
C ALA A 827 -41.95 6.87 28.15
N SER A 828 -42.98 7.74 28.28
CA SER A 828 -43.05 9.03 27.58
C SER A 828 -41.97 10.02 28.01
N GLU A 829 -41.58 10.02 29.30
CA GLU A 829 -40.47 10.83 29.81
C GLU A 829 -39.14 10.33 29.23
N TYR A 830 -38.90 9.02 29.23
CA TYR A 830 -37.74 8.44 28.56
C TYR A 830 -37.74 8.75 27.06
N GLY A 831 -38.89 8.64 26.40
CA GLY A 831 -39.05 8.98 24.98
C GLY A 831 -38.68 10.44 24.67
N LYS A 832 -39.01 11.38 25.56
CA LYS A 832 -38.57 12.78 25.41
C LYS A 832 -37.05 12.90 25.56
N PHE A 833 -36.48 12.33 26.61
CA PHE A 833 -35.02 12.31 26.84
C PHE A 833 -34.27 11.69 25.65
N PHE A 834 -34.72 10.54 25.18
CA PHE A 834 -34.13 9.83 24.05
C PHE A 834 -34.13 10.68 22.77
N VAL A 835 -35.26 11.30 22.44
CA VAL A 835 -35.41 12.17 21.26
C VAL A 835 -34.44 13.36 21.32
N GLU A 836 -34.34 14.03 22.47
CA GLU A 836 -33.45 15.19 22.66
C GLU A 836 -31.97 14.79 22.50
N ARG A 837 -31.56 13.70 23.17
CA ARG A 837 -30.17 13.19 23.11
C ARG A 837 -29.76 12.73 21.71
N LEU A 838 -30.66 12.05 20.99
CA LEU A 838 -30.37 11.59 19.63
C LEU A 838 -30.32 12.73 18.63
N ALA A 839 -31.19 13.73 18.76
CA ALA A 839 -31.15 14.90 17.88
C ALA A 839 -29.78 15.60 17.95
N GLU A 840 -29.25 15.80 19.18
CA GLU A 840 -27.91 16.35 19.40
C GLU A 840 -26.81 15.48 18.79
N ALA A 841 -26.84 14.16 19.04
CA ALA A 841 -25.84 13.23 18.51
C ALA A 841 -25.87 13.18 16.98
N VAL A 842 -27.06 13.24 16.39
CA VAL A 842 -27.26 13.31 14.93
C VAL A 842 -26.64 14.58 14.36
N ALA A 843 -26.95 15.74 14.94
CA ALA A 843 -26.37 17.00 14.51
C ALA A 843 -24.84 16.98 14.67
N GLN A 844 -24.32 16.40 15.75
CA GLN A 844 -22.88 16.25 15.98
C GLN A 844 -22.21 15.35 14.94
N ALA A 845 -22.78 14.17 14.64
CA ALA A 845 -22.22 13.27 13.63
C ALA A 845 -22.23 13.93 12.26
N TRP A 846 -23.32 14.63 11.92
CA TRP A 846 -23.39 15.46 10.71
C TRP A 846 -22.23 16.47 10.74
N GLN A 847 -22.17 17.38 11.71
CA GLN A 847 -21.13 18.42 11.76
C GLN A 847 -19.68 17.87 11.77
N ASN A 848 -19.46 16.67 12.31
CA ASN A 848 -18.15 16.00 12.35
C ASN A 848 -17.77 15.24 11.07
N ARG A 849 -18.57 15.30 10.01
CA ARG A 849 -18.26 14.68 8.72
C ARG A 849 -16.91 15.16 8.19
N LYS A 850 -15.98 14.23 8.01
CA LYS A 850 -14.64 14.44 7.45
C LYS A 850 -14.41 13.51 6.27
N PRO A 851 -13.49 13.82 5.35
CA PRO A 851 -13.14 12.90 4.27
C PRO A 851 -12.81 11.53 4.85
N ALA A 852 -13.31 10.49 4.16
CA ALA A 852 -13.13 9.13 4.60
C ALA A 852 -13.11 8.18 3.42
N GLY A 853 -12.46 7.05 3.61
CA GLY A 853 -12.57 5.88 2.77
C GLY A 853 -13.47 4.85 3.44
N MET A 854 -14.06 3.98 2.63
CA MET A 854 -14.84 2.86 3.12
C MET A 854 -14.38 1.58 2.42
N SER A 855 -14.30 0.50 3.18
CA SER A 855 -14.16 -0.85 2.65
C SER A 855 -15.16 -1.77 3.32
N TRP A 856 -15.41 -2.93 2.73
CA TRP A 856 -16.27 -3.94 3.32
C TRP A 856 -15.52 -5.26 3.43
N ALA A 857 -15.98 -6.11 4.36
CA ALA A 857 -15.54 -7.49 4.42
C ALA A 857 -16.66 -8.38 4.97
N LEU A 858 -16.51 -9.68 4.72
CA LEU A 858 -17.44 -10.72 5.16
C LEU A 858 -16.67 -11.72 6.01
N GLY A 859 -16.90 -11.69 7.33
CA GLY A 859 -16.38 -12.68 8.28
C GLY A 859 -17.46 -13.68 8.68
N HIS A 860 -17.13 -14.60 9.58
CA HIS A 860 -18.09 -15.55 10.14
C HIS A 860 -17.95 -15.68 11.66
N ALA A 861 -19.08 -15.65 12.37
CA ALA A 861 -19.15 -15.87 13.81
C ALA A 861 -20.44 -16.61 14.18
N VAL A 862 -20.29 -17.70 14.91
CA VAL A 862 -21.43 -18.48 15.43
C VAL A 862 -21.97 -17.79 16.68
N VAL A 863 -22.94 -16.89 16.49
CA VAL A 863 -23.49 -16.04 17.57
C VAL A 863 -25.00 -16.20 17.77
N GLY A 864 -25.75 -16.55 16.73
CA GLY A 864 -27.18 -16.79 16.77
C GLY A 864 -27.53 -18.22 16.38
N MET A 865 -28.56 -18.76 17.00
CA MET A 865 -29.16 -20.07 16.73
C MET A 865 -30.65 -19.88 16.42
N ASN A 866 -31.21 -20.71 15.54
CA ASN A 866 -32.64 -20.67 15.31
C ASN A 866 -33.40 -21.17 16.55
N ARG A 867 -34.28 -20.31 17.07
CA ARG A 867 -34.95 -20.51 18.37
C ARG A 867 -36.24 -21.33 18.28
N ARG A 868 -36.57 -21.90 17.12
CA ARG A 868 -37.83 -22.66 16.92
C ARG A 868 -37.53 -24.15 16.80
N ALA A 869 -37.94 -24.92 17.81
CA ALA A 869 -37.84 -26.37 17.81
C ALA A 869 -39.08 -26.98 17.15
N HIS A 870 -38.89 -27.84 16.16
CA HIS A 870 -39.94 -28.54 15.41
C HIS A 870 -40.07 -29.99 15.89
N TYR A 871 -41.30 -30.50 15.94
CA TYR A 871 -41.64 -31.82 16.44
C TYR A 871 -42.30 -32.68 15.36
N PHE A 872 -42.25 -34.00 15.51
CA PHE A 872 -42.82 -34.95 14.54
C PHE A 872 -44.34 -34.84 14.37
N ASP A 873 -45.05 -34.16 15.27
CA ASP A 873 -46.48 -33.86 15.14
C ASP A 873 -46.78 -32.64 14.25
N GLY A 874 -45.74 -32.03 13.66
CA GLY A 874 -45.83 -30.87 12.77
C GLY A 874 -45.86 -29.53 13.50
N LYS A 875 -45.84 -29.49 14.84
CA LYS A 875 -45.82 -28.25 15.60
C LYS A 875 -44.41 -27.71 15.79
N SER A 876 -44.31 -26.41 15.98
CA SER A 876 -43.07 -25.71 16.30
C SER A 876 -43.26 -24.83 17.54
N VAL A 877 -42.27 -24.83 18.42
CA VAL A 877 -42.30 -24.05 19.68
C VAL A 877 -41.03 -23.23 19.81
N MET A 878 -41.19 -21.93 20.06
CA MET A 878 -40.09 -21.03 20.39
C MET A 878 -39.48 -21.43 21.73
N TYR A 879 -38.16 -21.63 21.76
CA TYR A 879 -37.41 -22.20 22.90
C TYR A 879 -37.94 -23.58 23.36
N GLY A 880 -38.45 -24.37 22.42
CA GLY A 880 -38.99 -25.70 22.70
C GLY A 880 -37.95 -26.70 23.27
N ASN A 881 -38.44 -27.73 23.95
CA ASN A 881 -37.62 -28.76 24.57
C ASN A 881 -37.03 -29.71 23.53
N THR A 882 -35.75 -29.53 23.22
CA THR A 882 -34.98 -30.38 22.31
C THR A 882 -34.59 -31.74 22.89
N ASN A 883 -34.86 -32.00 24.18
CA ASN A 883 -34.70 -33.33 24.78
C ASN A 883 -35.98 -34.17 24.71
N ALA A 884 -37.09 -33.61 24.22
CA ALA A 884 -38.33 -34.37 24.10
C ALA A 884 -38.16 -35.49 23.06
N GLU A 885 -38.72 -36.67 23.32
CA GLU A 885 -38.62 -37.83 22.41
C GLU A 885 -39.21 -37.53 21.02
N ASN A 886 -40.19 -36.62 20.93
CA ASN A 886 -40.82 -36.21 19.69
C ASN A 886 -40.15 -35.00 19.01
N PHE A 887 -39.02 -34.50 19.52
CA PHE A 887 -38.24 -33.47 18.84
C PHE A 887 -37.70 -34.01 17.51
N SER A 888 -37.98 -33.29 16.42
CA SER A 888 -37.54 -33.68 15.08
C SER A 888 -36.28 -32.93 14.67
N ASN A 889 -36.34 -31.60 14.65
CA ASN A 889 -35.27 -30.74 14.15
C ASN A 889 -35.46 -29.29 14.59
N ILE A 890 -34.45 -28.45 14.34
CA ILE A 890 -34.60 -26.99 14.40
C ILE A 890 -35.28 -26.53 13.10
N GLU A 891 -36.29 -25.65 13.21
CA GLU A 891 -37.24 -25.38 12.11
C GLU A 891 -36.59 -24.70 10.89
N GLY A 892 -35.73 -23.71 11.12
CA GLY A 892 -35.14 -22.86 10.08
C GLY A 892 -33.62 -22.91 10.05
N SER A 893 -33.06 -22.23 9.05
CA SER A 893 -31.61 -22.06 8.88
C SER A 893 -31.03 -21.03 9.86
N GLU A 894 -29.71 -20.92 9.86
CA GLU A 894 -28.92 -19.94 10.60
C GLU A 894 -28.02 -19.18 9.63
N ASP A 895 -27.74 -17.91 9.91
CA ASP A 895 -26.77 -17.10 9.16
C ASP A 895 -25.66 -16.65 10.10
N HIS A 896 -24.48 -17.24 9.92
CA HIS A 896 -23.29 -16.95 10.72
C HIS A 896 -22.40 -15.87 10.10
N ALA A 897 -22.84 -15.22 9.02
CA ALA A 897 -22.12 -14.11 8.42
C ALA A 897 -22.00 -12.95 9.41
N VAL A 898 -20.82 -12.33 9.42
CA VAL A 898 -20.59 -11.02 10.03
C VAL A 898 -20.28 -10.07 8.88
N GLU A 899 -21.29 -9.32 8.48
CA GLU A 899 -21.19 -8.39 7.35
C GLU A 899 -20.68 -7.05 7.90
N MET A 900 -19.55 -6.57 7.38
CA MET A 900 -18.84 -5.45 7.97
C MET A 900 -18.54 -4.35 6.97
N LEU A 901 -18.69 -3.10 7.43
CA LEU A 901 -18.20 -1.91 6.72
C LEU A 901 -17.19 -1.20 7.62
N PHE A 902 -16.01 -0.91 7.09
CA PHE A 902 -14.92 -0.24 7.77
C PHE A 902 -14.77 1.16 7.22
N PHE A 903 -14.60 2.15 8.09
CA PHE A 903 -14.48 3.55 7.72
C PHE A 903 -13.14 4.12 8.17
N TRP A 904 -12.41 4.71 7.22
CA TRP A 904 -10.99 5.06 7.36
C TRP A 904 -10.79 6.55 7.16
N ARG A 905 -9.89 7.16 7.94
CA ARG A 905 -9.34 8.48 7.63
C ARG A 905 -8.20 8.35 6.63
N PRO A 906 -7.87 9.43 5.89
CA PRO A 906 -6.91 9.38 4.80
C PRO A 906 -5.53 8.80 5.17
N GLU A 907 -5.14 8.84 6.45
CA GLU A 907 -3.92 8.20 6.98
C GLU A 907 -4.07 6.68 7.20
N GLU A 908 -5.07 6.05 6.57
CA GLU A 908 -5.55 4.69 6.84
C GLU A 908 -5.90 4.42 8.32
N LYS A 909 -6.22 5.46 9.08
CA LYS A 909 -6.65 5.31 10.48
C LYS A 909 -8.12 4.87 10.52
N LEU A 910 -8.39 3.68 11.05
CA LEU A 910 -9.74 3.19 11.28
C LEU A 910 -10.50 4.11 12.25
N THR A 911 -11.73 4.49 11.90
CA THR A 911 -12.60 5.35 12.72
C THR A 911 -13.91 4.73 13.12
N GLY A 912 -14.45 3.82 12.32
CA GLY A 912 -15.60 3.06 12.77
C GLY A 912 -15.81 1.78 11.97
N ILE A 913 -16.56 0.86 12.58
CA ILE A 913 -16.97 -0.41 11.97
C ILE A 913 -18.48 -0.54 12.11
N VAL A 914 -19.18 -0.76 11.00
CA VAL A 914 -20.55 -1.29 11.01
C VAL A 914 -20.46 -2.80 11.07
N ILE A 915 -21.19 -3.42 12.01
CA ILE A 915 -21.22 -4.87 12.20
C ILE A 915 -22.66 -5.32 12.15
N ASN A 916 -23.02 -6.08 11.11
CA ASN A 916 -24.36 -6.61 10.91
C ASN A 916 -24.36 -8.13 11.09
N ILE A 917 -25.17 -8.62 12.03
CA ILE A 917 -25.26 -10.04 12.39
C ILE A 917 -26.71 -10.49 12.55
N ALA A 918 -27.01 -11.72 12.16
CA ALA A 918 -28.33 -12.33 12.31
C ALA A 918 -28.56 -12.88 13.73
N CYS A 919 -28.53 -11.99 14.71
CA CYS A 919 -28.79 -12.33 16.11
C CYS A 919 -29.38 -11.14 16.86
N THR A 920 -30.42 -11.41 17.64
CA THR A 920 -31.01 -10.44 18.57
C THR A 920 -30.17 -10.28 19.82
N SER A 921 -30.22 -9.12 20.47
CA SER A 921 -29.44 -8.81 21.68
C SER A 921 -30.18 -9.29 22.93
N GLN A 922 -30.29 -10.61 23.07
CA GLN A 922 -31.15 -11.26 24.05
C GLN A 922 -30.41 -12.23 24.97
N GLU A 923 -29.11 -12.12 25.19
CA GLU A 923 -28.40 -13.05 26.09
C GLU A 923 -28.74 -12.80 27.57
N THR A 924 -29.13 -11.56 27.90
CA THR A 924 -29.47 -11.10 29.25
C THR A 924 -30.90 -10.54 29.33
N GLU A 925 -31.80 -11.02 28.47
CA GLU A 925 -33.16 -10.53 28.31
C GLU A 925 -34.04 -10.66 29.56
N ASN A 926 -33.62 -11.46 30.54
CA ASN A 926 -34.33 -11.71 31.80
C ASN A 926 -33.97 -10.73 32.93
N LEU A 927 -32.89 -9.95 32.80
CA LEU A 927 -32.41 -9.08 33.88
C LEU A 927 -33.40 -7.98 34.26
N SER A 928 -33.39 -7.54 35.52
CA SER A 928 -34.10 -6.32 35.96
C SER A 928 -33.14 -5.14 36.09
N GLU A 929 -32.16 -5.06 35.20
CA GLU A 929 -31.14 -4.02 35.14
C GLU A 929 -31.11 -3.44 33.72
N ILE A 930 -30.59 -2.21 33.58
CA ILE A 930 -30.31 -1.64 32.26
C ILE A 930 -29.05 -2.29 31.69
N SER A 931 -29.12 -2.76 30.44
CA SER A 931 -27.98 -3.33 29.72
C SER A 931 -28.17 -3.24 28.20
N ALA A 932 -27.07 -2.97 27.49
CA ALA A 932 -26.92 -3.09 26.04
C ALA A 932 -26.64 -4.54 25.59
N ASP A 933 -26.74 -5.51 26.51
CA ASP A 933 -26.52 -6.93 26.28
C ASP A 933 -25.09 -7.20 25.74
N PHE A 934 -24.89 -8.22 24.91
CA PHE A 934 -23.56 -8.55 24.38
C PHE A 934 -22.94 -7.42 23.53
N TRP A 935 -23.71 -6.44 23.03
CA TRP A 935 -23.12 -5.32 22.28
C TRP A 935 -22.27 -4.40 23.13
N HIS A 936 -22.48 -4.35 24.45
CA HIS A 936 -21.53 -3.70 25.34
C HIS A 936 -20.17 -4.40 25.27
N ASP A 937 -20.14 -5.73 25.47
CA ASP A 937 -18.91 -6.52 25.45
C ASP A 937 -18.24 -6.52 24.07
N VAL A 938 -19.02 -6.53 22.97
CA VAL A 938 -18.49 -6.41 21.60
C VAL A 938 -17.74 -5.09 21.42
N ARG A 939 -18.31 -3.98 21.89
CA ARG A 939 -17.67 -2.65 21.82
C ARG A 939 -16.36 -2.65 22.60
N GLU A 940 -16.37 -3.17 23.82
CA GLU A 940 -15.18 -3.22 24.68
C GLU A 940 -14.09 -4.11 24.09
N GLU A 941 -14.44 -5.31 23.62
CA GLU A 941 -13.46 -6.26 23.09
C GLU A 941 -12.83 -5.77 21.78
N ILE A 942 -13.60 -5.19 20.86
CA ILE A 942 -13.03 -4.63 19.63
C ILE A 942 -12.20 -3.38 19.93
N ARG A 943 -12.65 -2.47 20.82
CA ARG A 943 -11.85 -1.30 21.21
C ARG A 943 -10.54 -1.68 21.88
N LYS A 944 -10.55 -2.74 22.69
CA LYS A 944 -9.36 -3.31 23.31
C LYS A 944 -8.35 -3.84 22.28
N ARG A 945 -8.82 -4.46 21.19
CA ARG A 945 -7.95 -5.00 20.13
C ARG A 945 -7.42 -3.94 19.16
N TYR A 946 -8.22 -2.91 18.86
CA TYR A 946 -7.91 -1.94 17.81
C TYR A 946 -7.61 -0.53 18.33
N SER A 947 -8.60 0.12 18.95
CA SER A 947 -8.47 1.48 19.46
C SER A 947 -9.64 1.83 20.38
N LYS A 948 -9.35 2.51 21.50
CA LYS A 948 -10.38 3.03 22.43
C LYS A 948 -11.32 4.06 21.80
N ASP A 949 -10.83 4.79 20.80
CA ASP A 949 -11.59 5.84 20.11
C ASP A 949 -12.47 5.31 18.98
N LEU A 950 -12.53 3.99 18.78
CA LEU A 950 -13.23 3.38 17.66
C LEU A 950 -14.75 3.40 17.89
N PHE A 951 -15.49 3.86 16.87
CA PHE A 951 -16.95 3.77 16.84
C PHE A 951 -17.37 2.39 16.32
N ILE A 952 -18.18 1.67 17.09
CA ILE A 952 -18.77 0.40 16.66
C ILE A 952 -20.26 0.65 16.47
N PHE A 953 -20.73 0.42 15.25
CA PHE A 953 -22.10 0.63 14.82
C PHE A 953 -22.78 -0.74 14.68
N PRO A 954 -23.51 -1.21 15.69
CA PRO A 954 -24.13 -2.53 15.66
C PRO A 954 -25.40 -2.55 14.80
N GLN A 955 -25.68 -3.66 14.15
CA GLN A 955 -26.92 -3.87 13.41
C GLN A 955 -27.43 -5.28 13.64
N CYS A 956 -28.73 -5.38 13.90
CA CYS A 956 -29.44 -6.64 13.94
C CYS A 956 -29.94 -6.94 12.52
N ALA A 957 -29.40 -7.99 11.92
CA ALA A 957 -29.89 -8.53 10.65
C ALA A 957 -31.19 -9.33 10.88
N PRO A 958 -31.83 -9.89 9.84
CA PRO A 958 -33.04 -10.69 9.98
C PRO A 958 -32.85 -11.82 11.00
N ALA A 959 -33.52 -11.70 12.14
CA ALA A 959 -33.32 -12.57 13.28
C ALA A 959 -34.64 -12.83 14.03
N GLY A 960 -35.79 -12.66 13.38
CA GLY A 960 -37.09 -12.90 14.02
C GLY A 960 -37.28 -14.34 14.54
N ASP A 961 -36.55 -15.29 13.97
CA ASP A 961 -36.48 -16.68 14.40
C ASP A 961 -35.10 -17.10 14.91
N LEU A 962 -34.19 -16.15 15.17
CA LEU A 962 -32.85 -16.40 15.71
C LEU A 962 -32.68 -15.73 17.08
N SER A 963 -31.84 -16.30 17.94
CA SER A 963 -31.41 -15.65 19.20
C SER A 963 -30.07 -16.23 19.69
N PRO A 964 -29.41 -15.62 20.70
CA PRO A 964 -28.10 -16.10 21.16
C PRO A 964 -28.19 -17.38 22.02
N HIS A 965 -29.42 -17.79 22.37
CA HIS A 965 -29.68 -18.93 23.23
C HIS A 965 -29.53 -20.25 22.50
N LEU A 966 -28.61 -21.08 22.99
CA LEU A 966 -28.43 -22.44 22.50
C LEU A 966 -29.63 -23.31 22.89
N LEU A 967 -30.22 -24.05 21.94
CA LEU A 967 -31.25 -25.04 22.25
C LEU A 967 -30.69 -26.44 22.53
N TYR A 968 -29.46 -26.73 22.13
CA TYR A 968 -28.77 -27.99 22.37
C TYR A 968 -27.30 -27.73 22.75
N ARG A 969 -26.60 -28.74 23.29
CA ARG A 969 -25.20 -28.64 23.77
C ARG A 969 -24.95 -27.64 24.91
N LYS A 970 -25.99 -27.11 25.58
CA LYS A 970 -25.89 -26.16 26.70
C LYS A 970 -24.81 -26.54 27.73
N LYS A 971 -24.84 -27.79 28.22
CA LYS A 971 -23.85 -28.30 29.19
C LYS A 971 -22.41 -28.23 28.68
N ALA A 972 -22.18 -28.54 27.41
CA ALA A 972 -20.84 -28.49 26.83
C ALA A 972 -20.36 -27.04 26.70
N ASP A 973 -21.23 -26.14 26.25
CA ASP A 973 -20.91 -24.71 26.13
C ASP A 973 -20.63 -24.08 27.51
N GLU A 974 -21.46 -24.37 28.52
CA GLU A 974 -21.24 -23.94 29.91
C GLU A 974 -19.88 -24.41 30.46
N ILE A 975 -19.47 -25.64 30.18
CA ILE A 975 -18.15 -26.14 30.57
C ILE A 975 -17.04 -25.37 29.82
N MET A 976 -17.21 -25.06 28.53
CA MET A 976 -16.23 -24.28 27.78
C MET A 976 -16.11 -22.84 28.29
N LEU A 977 -17.23 -22.20 28.60
CA LEU A 977 -17.27 -20.85 29.20
C LEU A 977 -16.55 -20.83 30.55
N LYS A 978 -16.84 -21.82 31.42
CA LYS A 978 -16.13 -21.99 32.70
C LYS A 978 -14.62 -22.19 32.52
N ARG A 979 -14.22 -23.02 31.55
CA ARG A 979 -12.78 -23.25 31.24
C ARG A 979 -12.09 -22.00 30.70
N ARG A 980 -12.81 -21.16 29.95
CA ARG A 980 -12.29 -19.90 29.41
C ARG A 980 -12.33 -18.75 30.43
N GLY A 981 -13.11 -18.89 31.50
CA GLY A 981 -13.27 -17.85 32.52
C GLY A 981 -14.02 -16.61 32.01
N ILE A 982 -14.96 -16.79 31.08
CA ILE A 982 -15.71 -15.69 30.45
C ILE A 982 -17.22 -15.97 30.46
N SER A 983 -18.02 -14.90 30.41
CA SER A 983 -19.48 -15.00 30.26
C SER A 983 -19.88 -15.36 28.83
N ARG A 984 -21.15 -15.75 28.62
CA ARG A 984 -21.67 -16.00 27.28
C ARG A 984 -21.68 -14.74 26.41
N ARG A 985 -22.02 -13.57 26.98
CA ARG A 985 -21.90 -12.26 26.32
C ARG A 985 -20.47 -11.98 25.83
N GLN A 986 -19.49 -12.26 26.68
CA GLN A 986 -18.07 -12.11 26.34
C GLN A 986 -17.61 -13.12 25.29
N GLU A 987 -18.14 -14.34 25.27
CA GLU A 987 -17.86 -15.31 24.21
C GLU A 987 -18.44 -14.85 22.86
N ILE A 988 -19.66 -14.33 22.83
CA ILE A 988 -20.25 -13.72 21.62
C ILE A 988 -19.36 -12.57 21.14
N ALA A 989 -18.96 -11.67 22.05
CA ALA A 989 -18.04 -10.58 21.75
C ALA A 989 -16.71 -11.06 21.19
N ARG A 990 -16.12 -12.09 21.78
CA ARG A 990 -14.87 -12.72 21.32
C ARG A 990 -15.03 -13.30 19.92
N CYS A 991 -16.12 -14.00 19.63
CA CYS A 991 -16.38 -14.58 18.32
C CYS A 991 -16.52 -13.50 17.24
N ILE A 992 -17.24 -12.41 17.51
CA ILE A 992 -17.38 -11.29 16.58
C ILE A 992 -16.03 -10.58 16.39
N ALA A 993 -15.29 -10.32 17.46
CA ALA A 993 -13.97 -9.70 17.38
C ALA A 993 -12.97 -10.56 16.59
N ASN A 994 -13.03 -11.89 16.72
CA ASN A 994 -12.20 -12.78 15.89
C ASN A 994 -12.58 -12.69 14.41
N ALA A 995 -13.87 -12.58 14.08
CA ALA A 995 -14.31 -12.40 12.70
C ALA A 995 -13.82 -11.06 12.12
N VAL A 996 -13.74 -10.01 12.95
CA VAL A 996 -13.11 -8.74 12.57
C VAL A 996 -11.61 -8.95 12.31
N ASP A 997 -10.88 -9.61 13.22
CA ASP A 997 -9.44 -9.87 13.10
C ASP A 997 -9.08 -10.65 11.82
N ASP A 998 -9.86 -11.67 11.51
CA ASP A 998 -9.68 -12.53 10.33
C ASP A 998 -9.68 -11.73 9.03
N VAL A 999 -10.56 -10.74 8.93
CA VAL A 999 -10.76 -9.97 7.69
C VAL A 999 -10.14 -8.57 7.71
N PHE A 1000 -9.60 -8.11 8.85
CA PHE A 1000 -9.15 -6.73 9.03
C PHE A 1000 -8.09 -6.33 8.00
N GLY A 1001 -7.11 -7.20 7.76
CA GLY A 1001 -6.06 -6.97 6.75
C GLY A 1001 -6.63 -6.83 5.34
N LEU A 1002 -7.64 -7.62 5.00
CA LEU A 1002 -8.33 -7.60 3.70
C LEU A 1002 -9.14 -6.31 3.54
N ALA A 1003 -9.92 -5.95 4.57
CA ALA A 1003 -10.69 -4.71 4.60
C ALA A 1003 -9.77 -3.49 4.47
N ARG A 1004 -8.63 -3.47 5.16
CA ARG A 1004 -7.65 -2.39 5.06
C ARG A 1004 -6.99 -2.32 3.67
N ALA A 1005 -6.79 -3.45 3.01
CA ALA A 1005 -6.19 -3.48 1.68
C ALA A 1005 -7.13 -2.96 0.57
N ASP A 1006 -8.46 -2.94 0.81
CA ASP A 1006 -9.46 -2.56 -0.20
C ASP A 1006 -10.21 -1.24 0.09
N ILE A 1007 -9.53 -0.25 0.66
CA ILE A 1007 -10.17 1.04 0.99
C ILE A 1007 -10.59 1.80 -0.28
N LYS A 1008 -11.89 2.05 -0.42
CA LYS A 1008 -12.47 2.89 -1.47
C LYS A 1008 -12.64 4.33 -0.97
N TRP A 1009 -11.84 5.24 -1.50
CA TRP A 1009 -11.92 6.69 -1.20
C TRP A 1009 -12.97 7.42 -2.05
N LYS A 1010 -13.36 6.81 -3.16
CA LYS A 1010 -14.45 7.22 -4.04
C LYS A 1010 -15.30 5.99 -4.33
N LEU A 1011 -16.61 6.11 -4.12
CA LEU A 1011 -17.55 5.02 -4.35
C LEU A 1011 -18.92 5.57 -4.78
N PRO A 1012 -19.67 4.84 -5.64
CA PRO A 1012 -21.08 5.11 -5.85
C PRO A 1012 -21.84 5.15 -4.53
N PHE A 1013 -22.41 6.32 -4.20
CA PHE A 1013 -23.33 6.47 -3.08
C PHE A 1013 -24.71 6.85 -3.63
N LYS A 1014 -25.71 6.02 -3.35
CA LYS A 1014 -27.12 6.31 -3.66
C LYS A 1014 -27.98 5.95 -2.47
N HIS A 1015 -29.02 6.74 -2.22
CA HIS A 1015 -29.97 6.47 -1.15
C HIS A 1015 -31.40 6.67 -1.64
N LYS A 1016 -32.16 5.58 -1.63
CA LYS A 1016 -33.58 5.56 -1.98
C LYS A 1016 -34.42 5.30 -0.74
N VAL A 1017 -35.37 6.19 -0.47
CA VAL A 1017 -36.41 6.04 0.55
C VAL A 1017 -37.66 5.49 -0.15
N VAL A 1018 -38.21 4.39 0.35
CA VAL A 1018 -39.35 3.70 -0.26
C VAL A 1018 -40.52 3.66 0.72
N SER A 1019 -41.69 3.99 0.20
CA SER A 1019 -42.98 3.86 0.87
C SER A 1019 -43.72 2.69 0.23
N LEU A 1020 -44.12 1.69 1.03
CA LEU A 1020 -44.76 0.46 0.55
C LEU A 1020 -45.99 0.13 1.39
N ASP A 1021 -47.11 -0.13 0.72
CA ASP A 1021 -48.30 -0.67 1.36
C ASP A 1021 -48.23 -2.20 1.40
N LEU A 1022 -48.43 -2.78 2.58
CA LEU A 1022 -48.51 -4.23 2.75
C LEU A 1022 -49.94 -4.68 3.08
N PRO A 1023 -50.35 -5.88 2.64
CA PRO A 1023 -51.63 -6.46 3.01
C PRO A 1023 -51.64 -6.83 4.49
N GLU A 1024 -52.77 -6.60 5.16
CA GLU A 1024 -53.01 -7.10 6.51
C GLU A 1024 -53.31 -8.60 6.45
N ASN A 1025 -52.94 -9.33 7.51
CA ASN A 1025 -53.38 -10.70 7.67
C ASN A 1025 -54.88 -10.75 7.98
N GLU A 1026 -55.64 -11.62 7.30
CA GLU A 1026 -57.06 -11.83 7.58
C GLU A 1026 -57.33 -13.26 8.10
N PRO A 1027 -57.91 -13.43 9.31
CA PRO A 1027 -58.23 -12.39 10.29
C PRO A 1027 -56.97 -11.81 10.95
N ALA A 1028 -56.99 -10.54 11.35
CA ALA A 1028 -55.85 -9.90 11.99
C ALA A 1028 -55.62 -10.49 13.39
N VAL A 1029 -54.47 -11.12 13.62
CA VAL A 1029 -54.08 -11.66 14.93
C VAL A 1029 -53.00 -10.77 15.54
N LEU A 1030 -53.44 -9.68 16.16
CA LEU A 1030 -52.54 -8.65 16.67
C LEU A 1030 -51.62 -9.16 17.80
N PRO A 1031 -50.38 -8.64 17.87
CA PRO A 1031 -49.51 -8.89 19.00
C PRO A 1031 -50.05 -8.25 20.30
N PHE A 1032 -49.41 -8.59 21.42
CA PHE A 1032 -49.81 -8.07 22.74
C PHE A 1032 -49.52 -6.57 22.93
N TYR A 1033 -48.83 -5.94 21.98
CA TYR A 1033 -48.50 -4.53 21.96
C TYR A 1033 -49.01 -3.85 20.68
N GLU A 1034 -49.07 -2.53 20.70
CA GLU A 1034 -49.48 -1.71 19.56
C GLU A 1034 -48.36 -1.63 18.52
N THR A 1035 -48.65 -1.98 17.26
CA THR A 1035 -47.72 -1.82 16.13
C THR A 1035 -47.94 -0.50 15.39
N ASP A 1036 -46.96 -0.07 14.60
CA ASP A 1036 -47.13 1.08 13.71
C ASP A 1036 -47.98 0.72 12.46
N PRO A 1037 -48.48 1.70 11.69
CA PRO A 1037 -49.22 1.45 10.45
C PRO A 1037 -48.38 0.75 9.37
N ILE A 1038 -49.01 -0.13 8.59
CA ILE A 1038 -48.38 -0.85 7.45
C ILE A 1038 -48.74 -0.29 6.07
N LYS A 1039 -49.57 0.76 6.04
CA LYS A 1039 -50.03 1.45 4.83
C LYS A 1039 -49.79 2.96 4.97
N PRO A 1040 -48.57 3.45 4.69
CA PRO A 1040 -47.40 2.71 4.24
C PRO A 1040 -46.39 2.37 5.34
N ILE A 1041 -45.63 1.29 5.13
CA ILE A 1041 -44.31 1.12 5.74
C ILE A 1041 -43.26 1.96 5.01
N GLU A 1042 -42.21 2.37 5.73
CA GLU A 1042 -41.04 3.02 5.17
C GLU A 1042 -39.84 2.07 5.25
N PHE A 1043 -39.08 1.93 4.17
CA PHE A 1043 -37.77 1.30 4.21
C PHE A 1043 -36.77 2.02 3.30
N HIS A 1044 -35.50 1.87 3.62
CA HIS A 1044 -34.39 2.55 2.97
C HIS A 1044 -33.54 1.53 2.23
N VAL A 1045 -33.05 1.92 1.06
CA VAL A 1045 -32.03 1.18 0.34
C VAL A 1045 -30.89 2.12 0.01
N ILE A 1046 -29.71 1.77 0.51
CA ILE A 1046 -28.47 2.51 0.29
C ILE A 1046 -27.52 1.64 -0.54
N ARG A 1047 -26.93 2.22 -1.58
CA ARG A 1047 -25.77 1.67 -2.28
C ARG A 1047 -24.51 2.40 -1.79
N LEU A 1048 -23.51 1.65 -1.35
CA LEU A 1048 -22.16 2.12 -1.05
C LEU A 1048 -21.16 1.26 -1.83
N GLY A 1049 -20.76 1.74 -3.01
CA GLY A 1049 -19.92 0.98 -3.93
C GLY A 1049 -20.62 -0.28 -4.42
N ASP A 1050 -20.06 -1.43 -4.04
CA ASP A 1050 -20.59 -2.76 -4.36
C ASP A 1050 -21.43 -3.35 -3.22
N VAL A 1051 -21.74 -2.56 -2.19
CA VAL A 1051 -22.55 -2.97 -1.04
C VAL A 1051 -23.93 -2.33 -1.08
N ALA A 1052 -24.96 -3.13 -0.77
CA ALA A 1052 -26.30 -2.65 -0.47
C ALA A 1052 -26.57 -2.71 1.03
N ILE A 1053 -27.25 -1.70 1.58
CA ILE A 1053 -27.91 -1.76 2.88
C ILE A 1053 -29.40 -1.60 2.65
N ALA A 1054 -30.22 -2.50 3.18
CA ALA A 1054 -31.67 -2.36 3.12
C ALA A 1054 -32.31 -2.55 4.50
N THR A 1055 -33.20 -1.64 4.87
CA THR A 1055 -33.91 -1.70 6.16
C THR A 1055 -35.23 -2.46 6.06
N ASN A 1056 -35.75 -2.92 7.20
CA ASN A 1056 -37.12 -3.40 7.32
C ASN A 1056 -37.67 -3.17 8.74
N PRO A 1057 -39.00 -3.03 8.91
CA PRO A 1057 -39.59 -2.70 10.21
C PRO A 1057 -40.05 -3.90 11.04
N PHE A 1058 -39.76 -5.13 10.59
CA PHE A 1058 -40.23 -6.35 11.23
C PHE A 1058 -39.13 -7.02 12.05
N GLU A 1059 -39.52 -7.94 12.94
CA GLU A 1059 -38.68 -9.08 13.30
C GLU A 1059 -38.74 -10.08 12.14
N LEU A 1060 -37.85 -9.89 11.17
CA LEU A 1060 -37.88 -10.59 9.89
C LEU A 1060 -37.27 -11.98 10.04
N TYR A 1061 -37.99 -13.01 9.59
CA TYR A 1061 -37.46 -14.37 9.57
C TYR A 1061 -36.28 -14.48 8.59
N ILE A 1062 -35.28 -15.28 8.97
CA ILE A 1062 -34.01 -15.37 8.24
C ILE A 1062 -34.18 -15.83 6.78
N ASP A 1063 -35.20 -16.66 6.50
CA ASP A 1063 -35.51 -17.12 5.13
C ASP A 1063 -35.73 -15.95 4.16
N TYR A 1064 -36.52 -14.94 4.54
CA TYR A 1064 -36.70 -13.74 3.72
C TYR A 1064 -35.39 -12.98 3.55
N GLY A 1065 -34.59 -12.91 4.60
CA GLY A 1065 -33.26 -12.30 4.58
C GLY A 1065 -32.36 -12.95 3.54
N ILE A 1066 -32.22 -14.28 3.59
CA ILE A 1066 -31.41 -15.07 2.65
C ILE A 1066 -31.90 -14.86 1.22
N ARG A 1067 -33.22 -14.86 1.00
CA ARG A 1067 -33.82 -14.65 -0.33
C ARG A 1067 -33.51 -13.27 -0.90
N ILE A 1068 -33.52 -12.22 -0.07
CA ILE A 1068 -33.14 -10.88 -0.51
C ILE A 1068 -31.65 -10.83 -0.83
N LYS A 1069 -30.79 -11.33 0.08
CA LYS A 1069 -29.33 -11.37 -0.12
C LYS A 1069 -28.95 -12.12 -1.40
N ALA A 1070 -29.52 -13.31 -1.62
CA ALA A 1070 -29.22 -14.15 -2.78
C ALA A 1070 -29.70 -13.56 -4.12
N ARG A 1071 -30.75 -12.72 -4.12
CA ARG A 1071 -31.32 -12.10 -5.32
C ARG A 1071 -30.80 -10.68 -5.57
N SER A 1072 -29.97 -10.16 -4.66
CA SER A 1072 -29.35 -8.85 -4.76
C SER A 1072 -28.27 -8.85 -5.84
N LYS A 1073 -28.20 -7.77 -6.63
CA LYS A 1073 -27.06 -7.49 -7.52
C LYS A 1073 -25.82 -7.02 -6.76
N ALA A 1074 -25.97 -6.57 -5.52
CA ALA A 1074 -24.84 -6.13 -4.72
C ALA A 1074 -23.94 -7.31 -4.35
N VAL A 1075 -22.63 -7.08 -4.28
CA VAL A 1075 -21.66 -8.11 -3.87
C VAL A 1075 -21.86 -8.48 -2.41
N LEU A 1076 -22.20 -7.50 -1.57
CA LEU A 1076 -22.58 -7.69 -0.17
C LEU A 1076 -23.90 -6.96 0.10
N THR A 1077 -24.82 -7.60 0.82
CA THR A 1077 -26.14 -7.01 1.15
C THR A 1077 -26.41 -7.08 2.64
N LEU A 1078 -26.30 -5.94 3.32
CA LEU A 1078 -26.64 -5.80 4.73
C LEU A 1078 -28.13 -5.55 4.86
N LEU A 1079 -28.83 -6.47 5.52
CA LEU A 1079 -30.22 -6.28 5.88
C LEU A 1079 -30.30 -5.87 7.34
N VAL A 1080 -31.09 -4.84 7.64
CA VAL A 1080 -31.21 -4.26 8.98
C VAL A 1080 -32.67 -4.32 9.39
N GLN A 1081 -32.97 -5.12 10.41
CA GLN A 1081 -34.34 -5.26 10.91
C GLN A 1081 -34.69 -4.19 11.94
N LEU A 1082 -35.96 -4.15 12.37
CA LEU A 1082 -36.46 -3.24 13.40
C LEU A 1082 -36.07 -1.77 13.17
N SER A 1083 -36.16 -1.36 11.90
CA SER A 1083 -35.72 -0.07 11.41
C SER A 1083 -36.90 0.78 10.96
N CYS A 1084 -36.80 2.10 11.12
CA CYS A 1084 -37.81 3.12 10.79
C CYS A 1084 -39.08 3.10 11.65
N GLN A 1085 -39.66 1.92 11.85
CA GLN A 1085 -40.89 1.67 12.58
C GLN A 1085 -40.93 0.21 13.07
N THR A 1086 -41.96 -0.18 13.83
CA THR A 1086 -42.11 -1.56 14.32
C THR A 1086 -43.47 -2.16 13.96
N ASN A 1087 -43.43 -3.32 13.31
CA ASN A 1087 -44.62 -4.03 12.84
C ASN A 1087 -44.71 -5.49 13.34
N GLY A 1088 -43.86 -5.86 14.31
CA GLY A 1088 -43.82 -7.20 14.91
C GLY A 1088 -43.17 -8.25 14.02
N TYR A 1089 -43.48 -9.52 14.28
CA TYR A 1089 -42.94 -10.64 13.51
C TYR A 1089 -43.47 -10.66 12.09
N LEU A 1090 -42.60 -11.04 11.15
CA LEU A 1090 -42.99 -11.40 9.78
C LEU A 1090 -42.64 -12.86 9.51
N PRO A 1091 -43.54 -13.80 9.82
CA PRO A 1091 -43.28 -15.23 9.68
C PRO A 1091 -43.35 -15.71 8.23
N THR A 1092 -42.70 -16.83 7.96
CA THR A 1092 -42.84 -17.57 6.69
C THR A 1092 -44.11 -18.41 6.70
N GLU A 1093 -44.57 -18.83 5.52
CA GLU A 1093 -45.71 -19.76 5.43
C GLU A 1093 -45.45 -21.07 6.20
N LYS A 1094 -44.22 -21.57 6.16
CA LYS A 1094 -43.79 -22.73 6.94
C LYS A 1094 -43.94 -22.50 8.44
N ALA A 1095 -43.47 -21.35 8.94
CA ALA A 1095 -43.57 -21.03 10.35
C ALA A 1095 -45.02 -20.87 10.82
N ILE A 1096 -45.89 -20.26 9.99
CA ILE A 1096 -47.33 -20.15 10.27
C ILE A 1096 -47.97 -21.53 10.39
N LYS A 1097 -47.64 -22.48 9.50
CA LYS A 1097 -48.14 -23.87 9.57
C LYS A 1097 -47.68 -24.59 10.84
N GLY A 1098 -46.45 -24.34 11.30
CA GLY A 1098 -45.92 -24.90 12.54
C GLY A 1098 -46.45 -24.23 13.82
N GLY A 1099 -46.98 -23.01 13.71
CA GLY A 1099 -47.55 -22.22 14.81
C GLY A 1099 -46.51 -21.70 15.82
N GLY A 1100 -46.98 -21.31 17.00
CA GLY A 1100 -46.16 -20.78 18.10
C GLY A 1100 -46.05 -19.26 18.08
N TYR A 1101 -45.66 -18.67 19.23
CA TYR A 1101 -45.77 -17.23 19.51
C TYR A 1101 -45.32 -16.31 18.35
N SER A 1102 -44.11 -16.51 17.81
CA SER A 1102 -43.52 -15.70 16.73
C SER A 1102 -44.17 -15.90 15.35
N ALA A 1103 -45.13 -16.81 15.23
CA ALA A 1103 -45.81 -17.19 13.99
C ALA A 1103 -47.35 -17.28 14.14
N ASP A 1104 -47.91 -16.98 15.32
CA ASP A 1104 -49.35 -16.93 15.58
C ASP A 1104 -49.89 -15.51 15.79
N LYS A 1105 -49.00 -14.54 16.08
CA LYS A 1105 -49.34 -13.16 16.46
C LYS A 1105 -48.60 -12.15 15.57
N PHE A 1106 -49.13 -11.88 14.39
CA PHE A 1106 -48.51 -11.04 13.37
C PHE A 1106 -49.55 -10.21 12.62
N VAL A 1107 -49.13 -9.03 12.16
CA VAL A 1107 -50.00 -8.10 11.41
C VAL A 1107 -49.93 -8.37 9.91
N VAL A 1108 -48.77 -8.84 9.42
CA VAL A 1108 -48.52 -9.12 8.01
C VAL A 1108 -48.11 -10.58 7.85
N GLY A 1109 -48.83 -11.33 7.01
CA GLY A 1109 -48.57 -12.74 6.73
C GLY A 1109 -47.53 -12.97 5.62
N SER A 1110 -47.37 -14.23 5.22
CA SER A 1110 -46.35 -14.63 4.25
C SER A 1110 -46.50 -13.98 2.87
N GLN A 1111 -47.73 -13.67 2.45
CA GLN A 1111 -47.98 -12.92 1.22
C GLN A 1111 -47.38 -11.51 1.27
N GLY A 1112 -47.54 -10.78 2.39
CA GLY A 1112 -46.90 -9.48 2.57
C GLY A 1112 -45.39 -9.59 2.68
N GLY A 1113 -44.87 -10.66 3.30
CA GLY A 1113 -43.45 -11.00 3.29
C GLY A 1113 -42.89 -11.17 1.88
N GLN A 1114 -43.64 -11.83 0.99
CA GLN A 1114 -43.25 -11.98 -0.41
C GLN A 1114 -43.19 -10.64 -1.16
N ILE A 1115 -44.16 -9.76 -0.92
CA ILE A 1115 -44.20 -8.41 -1.50
C ILE A 1115 -42.98 -7.62 -1.03
N LEU A 1116 -42.70 -7.62 0.28
CA LEU A 1116 -41.52 -6.96 0.84
C LEU A 1116 -40.23 -7.45 0.19
N VAL A 1117 -40.01 -8.77 0.11
CA VAL A 1117 -38.81 -9.33 -0.54
C VAL A 1117 -38.68 -8.86 -1.99
N ASN A 1118 -39.75 -8.93 -2.77
CA ASN A 1118 -39.70 -8.55 -4.18
C ASN A 1118 -39.40 -7.07 -4.35
N GLU A 1119 -40.01 -6.23 -3.53
CA GLU A 1119 -39.85 -4.79 -3.59
C GLU A 1119 -38.47 -4.33 -3.10
N THR A 1120 -37.93 -4.95 -2.04
CA THR A 1120 -36.57 -4.71 -1.59
C THR A 1120 -35.55 -5.12 -2.65
N VAL A 1121 -35.68 -6.31 -3.24
CA VAL A 1121 -34.80 -6.79 -4.32
C VAL A 1121 -34.87 -5.88 -5.55
N ARG A 1122 -36.09 -5.51 -5.98
CA ARG A 1122 -36.28 -4.57 -7.10
C ARG A 1122 -35.56 -3.25 -6.82
N THR A 1123 -35.78 -2.68 -5.65
CA THR A 1123 -35.18 -1.40 -5.25
C THR A 1123 -33.66 -1.47 -5.19
N ILE A 1124 -33.09 -2.52 -4.61
CA ILE A 1124 -31.63 -2.75 -4.61
C ILE A 1124 -31.14 -2.81 -6.06
N ASN A 1125 -31.77 -3.63 -6.89
CA ASN A 1125 -31.32 -3.88 -8.25
C ASN A 1125 -31.46 -2.68 -9.19
N GLU A 1126 -32.27 -1.68 -8.84
CA GLU A 1126 -32.36 -0.39 -9.54
C GLU A 1126 -31.20 0.57 -9.22
N LEU A 1127 -30.52 0.38 -8.09
CA LEU A 1127 -29.35 1.18 -7.75
C LEU A 1127 -28.08 0.70 -8.47
N TRP A 1128 -28.10 -0.52 -9.04
CA TRP A 1128 -27.04 -1.15 -9.87
C TRP A 1128 -27.37 -1.11 -11.36
#